data_AF-A0AAI9ZYL0-F1
#
_entry.id   AF-A0AAI9ZYL0-F1
#
_cell.length_a   1.000
_cell.length_b   1.000
_cell.length_c   1.000
_cell.angle_alpha   90.00
_cell.angle_beta   90.00
_cell.angle_gamma   90.00
#
_symmetry.space_group_name_H-M   'P 1'
#
loop_
_entity.id
_entity.type
_entity.pdbx_description
1 polymer ?
#
loop_
_entity_poly.entity_id
_entity_poly.type
_entity_poly.pdbx_seq_one_letter_code
_entity_poly.pdbx_strand_id
1 'polypeptide(L)'
;MSVVIISTRKKSLLESIEGNEKALQELQSPLFLTDYSDEELKQLAVRMIQKRGMSVEGGFEDRSLRALVQRVARERKSKSFSKAHRLEEELNKACTRRALRLQKKHAQWLRKDSTEDLNKSRLADSTYDQKKVLTSEDLLGTEPNDLRNDNESWKKLQDMIGLERVKSECGDIIDYAQINYRRELQGMEPLKIGLNRVFLGPPGVGKTTVAQLYGQILIDLGLVSGNKIMLRNPSHLIGQYIGQSEERTMRVLREARGNVLMIDDAHMLYPGAQDAGHKTDIFRIAVLDTLVANVSADPEDRCIILVGYDYQMGQMFNNSNPGLQRRFPKETALRFDTYSEDELCQIMELKAGKCGLEMSRDGAAVARQVLSRMCINPKFGNAGDVENLLNQAKVRINARITSASRESGSVDVVIEPGDIDPHWDRESQAGERRATLFEGFVGFNRIIEQFEGYLHLVAGMRLYDNDPRPHIPWAFIFKGPPGTGKTSTARKVGRLYYDMGLLSTEEVVTCSVSDLVGKHVGETGPKVLNTLETGLGKVLFIDEGYRLADDSKFNVEAIGELVDAMTQVRYRNNMVIILAGYTAEMEFLLQVNPGLRSRFPEQIIFQPMSSHACLKHLRQEVQKLKIDIVVVKGSDEEKLDTVYRLFRKLGQTRGWASGRDVETLAKTIIGNAYKRAGRTKKRLDTSSLQVTLDEVIEAQKGMLAERLGRVSDETEE
;
A
#
# COMPACT_ATOMS: atom_id res chain seq x y z
N MET A 1 71.31 25.94 -16.26
CA MET A 1 71.11 24.50 -16.03
C MET A 1 69.62 24.25 -15.91
N SER A 2 69.04 23.54 -16.89
CA SER A 2 67.62 23.20 -16.89
C SER A 2 67.48 21.82 -16.24
N VAL A 3 66.85 21.74 -15.07
CA VAL A 3 66.56 20.46 -14.42
C VAL A 3 65.24 19.94 -14.97
N VAL A 4 65.26 18.77 -15.60
CA VAL A 4 64.07 18.09 -16.12
C VAL A 4 63.66 17.00 -15.15
N ILE A 5 62.47 17.10 -14.57
CA ILE A 5 61.90 16.10 -13.65
C ILE A 5 60.81 15.33 -14.37
N ILE A 6 60.96 14.00 -14.46
CA ILE A 6 59.98 13.10 -15.05
C ILE A 6 59.32 12.29 -13.93
N SER A 7 58.01 12.47 -13.73
CA SER A 7 57.23 11.77 -12.70
C SER A 7 56.24 10.79 -13.33
N THR A 8 56.21 9.54 -12.86
CA THR A 8 55.36 8.47 -13.41
C THR A 8 54.75 7.59 -12.32
N ARG A 9 53.58 7.02 -12.61
CA ARG A 9 52.78 6.20 -11.68
C ARG A 9 52.97 4.69 -11.85
N LYS A 10 53.71 4.23 -12.86
CA LYS A 10 53.86 2.80 -13.21
C LYS A 10 55.33 2.42 -13.43
N LYS A 11 55.68 1.19 -13.01
CA LYS A 11 56.93 0.49 -13.39
C LYS A 11 57.16 0.47 -14.91
N SER A 12 56.11 0.55 -15.72
CA SER A 12 56.20 0.53 -17.19
C SER A 12 57.06 1.64 -17.80
N LEU A 13 57.17 2.81 -17.15
CA LEU A 13 58.06 3.87 -17.65
C LEU A 13 59.53 3.54 -17.34
N LEU A 14 59.81 2.93 -16.18
CA LEU A 14 61.15 2.42 -15.85
C LEU A 14 61.55 1.30 -16.81
N GLU A 15 60.66 0.35 -17.10
CA GLU A 15 60.88 -0.71 -18.10
C GLU A 15 61.12 -0.14 -19.51
N SER A 16 60.44 0.95 -19.87
CA SER A 16 60.63 1.64 -21.16
C SER A 16 61.95 2.44 -21.22
N ILE A 17 62.45 2.93 -20.07
CA ILE A 17 63.73 3.63 -19.94
C ILE A 17 64.89 2.63 -19.88
N GLU A 18 64.71 1.49 -19.21
CA GLU A 18 65.69 0.40 -19.13
C GLU A 18 66.06 -0.16 -20.52
N GLY A 19 65.13 -0.13 -21.48
CA GLY A 19 65.38 -0.51 -22.87
C GLY A 19 66.08 0.54 -23.75
N ASN A 20 66.43 1.71 -23.22
CA ASN A 20 67.04 2.81 -23.99
C ASN A 20 68.31 3.35 -23.31
N GLU A 21 69.48 2.87 -23.77
CA GLU A 21 70.79 3.20 -23.19
C GLU A 21 71.10 4.71 -23.15
N LYS A 22 70.62 5.50 -24.13
CA LYS A 22 70.82 6.96 -24.12
C LYS A 22 70.01 7.65 -23.01
N ALA A 23 68.80 7.17 -22.74
CA ALA A 23 67.96 7.72 -21.68
C ALA A 23 68.53 7.41 -20.29
N LEU A 24 69.11 6.22 -20.09
CA LEU A 24 69.80 5.82 -18.86
C LEU A 24 71.05 6.65 -18.54
N GLN A 25 71.79 7.07 -19.57
CA GLN A 25 72.99 7.91 -19.39
C GLN A 25 72.64 9.35 -18.98
N GLU A 26 71.51 9.89 -19.46
CA GLU A 26 71.09 11.27 -19.14
C GLU A 26 70.20 11.37 -17.88
N LEU A 27 69.43 10.34 -17.54
CA LEU A 27 68.57 10.31 -16.36
C LEU A 27 69.29 9.66 -15.17
N GLN A 28 70.17 10.41 -14.52
CA GLN A 28 70.87 9.91 -13.33
C GLN A 28 69.92 9.77 -12.12
N SER A 29 69.83 8.54 -11.62
CA SER A 29 69.21 8.11 -10.35
C SER A 29 67.68 8.25 -10.25
N PRO A 30 66.91 7.15 -10.41
CA PRO A 30 65.48 7.15 -10.11
C PRO A 30 65.24 7.31 -8.60
N LEU A 31 64.51 8.35 -8.20
CA LEU A 31 64.03 8.54 -6.84
C LEU A 31 62.72 7.76 -6.63
N PHE A 32 62.77 6.70 -5.83
CA PHE A 32 61.59 5.95 -5.42
C PHE A 32 61.00 6.56 -4.15
N LEU A 33 59.81 7.12 -4.26
CA LEU A 33 59.11 7.71 -3.13
C LEU A 33 58.09 6.70 -2.58
N THR A 34 58.34 6.25 -1.35
CA THR A 34 57.45 5.37 -0.59
C THR A 34 56.28 6.17 0.01
N ASP A 35 55.19 5.48 0.37
CA ASP A 35 54.08 6.13 1.08
C ASP A 35 54.55 6.61 2.47
N TYR A 36 53.99 7.73 2.94
CA TYR A 36 54.33 8.33 4.22
C TYR A 36 53.99 7.39 5.40
N SER A 37 54.91 7.28 6.35
CA SER A 37 54.65 6.69 7.67
C SER A 37 53.71 7.57 8.49
N ASP A 38 53.10 7.01 9.55
CA ASP A 38 52.19 7.74 10.44
C ASP A 38 52.87 8.98 11.06
N GLU A 39 54.15 8.87 11.40
CA GLU A 39 54.93 9.99 11.96
C GLU A 39 55.24 11.06 10.90
N GLU A 40 55.56 10.65 9.66
CA GLU A 40 55.75 11.59 8.56
C GLU A 40 54.45 12.29 8.15
N LEU A 41 53.30 11.59 8.18
CA LEU A 41 51.98 12.19 7.97
C LEU A 41 51.64 13.20 9.06
N LYS A 42 51.99 12.90 10.32
CA LYS A 42 51.83 13.84 11.43
C LYS A 42 52.68 15.09 11.22
N GLN A 43 53.96 14.93 10.88
CA GLN A 43 54.84 16.07 10.58
C GLN A 43 54.33 16.88 9.39
N LEU A 44 53.81 16.21 8.36
CA LEU A 44 53.21 16.85 7.20
C LEU A 44 51.95 17.65 7.59
N ALA A 45 51.07 17.10 8.44
CA ALA A 45 49.89 17.78 8.95
C ALA A 45 50.28 19.05 9.72
N VAL A 46 51.26 18.96 10.60
CA VAL A 46 51.79 20.10 11.38
C VAL A 46 52.33 21.18 10.45
N ARG A 47 53.16 20.82 9.46
CA ARG A 47 53.67 21.78 8.47
C ARG A 47 52.56 22.44 7.66
N MET A 48 51.54 21.68 7.25
CA MET A 48 50.38 22.22 6.52
C MET A 48 49.58 23.22 7.36
N ILE A 49 49.35 22.92 8.64
CA ILE A 49 48.66 23.79 9.59
C ILE A 49 49.47 25.08 9.85
N GLN A 50 50.77 24.95 10.10
CA GLN A 50 51.68 26.08 10.31
C GLN A 50 51.79 26.98 9.08
N LYS A 51 51.87 26.39 7.87
CA LYS A 51 51.90 27.15 6.60
C LYS A 51 50.63 27.97 6.39
N ARG A 52 49.50 27.52 6.94
CA ARG A 52 48.23 28.27 6.95
C ARG A 52 48.16 29.31 8.06
N GLY A 53 49.23 29.48 8.83
CA GLY A 53 49.31 30.41 9.97
C GLY A 53 48.36 30.02 11.11
N MET A 54 48.10 28.73 11.29
CA MET A 54 47.19 28.20 12.31
C MET A 54 47.94 27.41 13.38
N SER A 55 47.31 27.25 14.55
CA SER A 55 47.73 26.38 15.65
C SER A 55 46.61 25.38 16.00
N VAL A 56 46.90 24.37 16.82
CA VAL A 56 45.92 23.38 17.29
C VAL A 56 45.71 23.57 18.79
N GLU A 57 44.46 23.52 19.24
CA GLU A 57 44.10 23.51 20.65
C GLU A 57 44.73 22.29 21.35
N GLY A 58 45.43 22.51 22.47
CA GLY A 58 46.22 21.44 23.11
C GLY A 58 47.58 21.16 22.45
N GLY A 59 47.93 21.88 21.39
CA GLY A 59 49.21 21.77 20.68
C GLY A 59 49.24 20.68 19.60
N PHE A 60 50.38 20.51 18.93
CA PHE A 60 50.55 19.53 17.85
C PHE A 60 50.62 18.06 18.32
N GLU A 61 50.62 17.85 19.63
CA GLU A 61 50.53 16.52 20.25
C GLU A 61 49.11 16.17 20.71
N ASP A 62 48.14 17.05 20.43
CA ASP A 62 46.75 16.84 20.83
C ASP A 62 46.15 15.56 20.22
N ARG A 63 45.28 14.91 21.01
CA ARG A 63 44.64 13.64 20.64
C ARG A 63 43.83 13.78 19.35
N SER A 64 43.21 14.94 19.12
CA SER A 64 42.37 15.18 17.94
C SER A 64 43.18 15.22 16.65
N LEU A 65 44.39 15.80 16.69
CA LEU A 65 45.29 15.82 15.54
C LEU A 65 45.85 14.43 15.25
N ARG A 66 46.23 13.67 16.31
CA ARG A 66 46.67 12.28 16.16
C ARG A 66 45.56 11.40 15.56
N ALA A 67 44.33 11.55 16.04
CA ALA A 67 43.17 10.82 15.53
C ALA A 67 42.91 11.14 14.04
N LEU A 68 43.00 12.41 13.62
CA LEU A 68 42.90 12.80 12.22
C LEU A 68 43.98 12.15 11.35
N VAL A 69 45.24 12.18 11.80
CA VAL A 69 46.36 11.57 11.08
C VAL A 69 46.17 10.06 10.96
N GLN A 70 45.75 9.40 12.05
CA GLN A 70 45.47 7.96 12.04
C GLN A 70 44.28 7.61 11.14
N ARG A 71 43.25 8.46 11.07
CA ARG A 71 42.12 8.31 10.14
C ARG A 71 42.62 8.26 8.69
N VAL A 72 43.51 9.18 8.32
CA VAL A 72 44.13 9.21 6.97
C VAL A 72 45.07 8.03 6.75
N ALA A 73 45.83 7.63 7.78
CA ALA A 73 46.81 6.55 7.67
C ALA A 73 46.17 5.17 7.41
N ARG A 74 44.97 4.93 7.97
CA ARG A 74 44.25 3.64 7.96
C ARG A 74 43.48 3.33 6.69
N GLU A 75 43.26 4.28 5.78
CA GLU A 75 42.56 4.02 4.53
C GLU A 75 43.37 3.05 3.65
N ARG A 76 42.94 1.77 3.61
CA ARG A 76 43.60 0.64 2.92
C ARG A 76 43.58 0.70 1.38
N LYS A 77 43.28 1.84 0.78
CA LYS A 77 43.23 2.02 -0.68
C LYS A 77 44.08 3.22 -1.14
N SER A 78 45.36 3.29 -0.77
CA SER A 78 46.27 4.22 -1.46
C SER A 78 47.11 3.50 -2.51
N LYS A 79 46.98 3.97 -3.76
CA LYS A 79 48.14 4.10 -4.63
C LYS A 79 49.08 5.12 -3.96
N SER A 80 50.40 4.90 -4.05
CA SER A 80 51.41 5.80 -3.48
C SER A 80 51.07 7.28 -3.73
N PHE A 81 51.15 8.13 -2.70
CA PHE A 81 50.80 9.57 -2.65
C PHE A 81 49.35 9.99 -2.41
N SER A 82 48.37 9.07 -2.36
CA SER A 82 46.99 9.47 -2.06
C SER A 82 46.80 10.03 -0.65
N LYS A 83 47.65 9.63 0.31
CA LYS A 83 47.50 9.99 1.74
C LYS A 83 47.77 11.48 2.02
N ALA A 84 48.76 12.08 1.36
CA ALA A 84 49.07 13.50 1.53
C ALA A 84 47.96 14.41 0.98
N HIS A 85 47.43 14.09 -0.21
CA HIS A 85 46.29 14.82 -0.77
C HIS A 85 45.05 14.66 0.13
N ARG A 86 44.80 13.45 0.64
CA ARG A 86 43.69 13.19 1.55
C ARG A 86 43.81 13.96 2.86
N LEU A 87 45.01 14.02 3.44
CA LEU A 87 45.30 14.83 4.61
C LEU A 87 45.00 16.32 4.36
N GLU A 88 45.38 16.83 3.18
CA GLU A 88 45.05 18.20 2.78
C GLU A 88 43.53 18.42 2.65
N GLU A 89 42.80 17.45 2.09
CA GLU A 89 41.35 17.48 1.98
C GLU A 89 40.66 17.48 3.36
N GLU A 90 41.09 16.62 4.28
CA GLU A 90 40.59 16.58 5.66
C GLU A 90 40.91 17.87 6.43
N LEU A 91 42.10 18.44 6.25
CA LEU A 91 42.44 19.74 6.83
C LEU A 91 41.62 20.88 6.22
N ASN A 92 41.27 20.81 4.93
CA ASN A 92 40.36 21.77 4.31
C ASN A 92 38.95 21.66 4.90
N LYS A 93 38.45 20.44 5.14
CA LYS A 93 37.19 20.23 5.86
C LYS A 93 37.25 20.84 7.26
N ALA A 94 38.36 20.65 7.98
CA ALA A 94 38.55 21.25 9.29
C ALA A 94 38.52 22.79 9.25
N CYS A 95 39.16 23.41 8.25
CA CYS A 95 39.06 24.85 8.02
C CYS A 95 37.62 25.32 7.75
N THR A 96 36.85 24.56 6.95
CA THR A 96 35.46 24.89 6.66
C THR A 96 34.59 24.79 7.92
N ARG A 97 34.76 23.74 8.74
CA ARG A 97 34.07 23.60 10.03
C ARG A 97 34.38 24.77 10.96
N ARG A 98 35.65 25.19 11.02
CA ARG A 98 36.07 26.36 11.78
C ARG A 98 35.40 27.64 11.31
N ALA A 99 35.36 27.87 10.00
CA ALA A 99 34.69 29.04 9.43
C ALA A 99 33.20 29.08 9.83
N LEU A 100 32.49 27.94 9.73
CA LEU A 100 31.10 27.81 10.16
C LEU A 100 30.92 28.03 11.67
N ARG A 101 31.81 27.49 12.51
CA ARG A 101 31.80 27.69 13.97
C ARG A 101 31.97 29.16 14.34
N LEU A 102 32.90 29.85 13.71
CA LEU A 102 33.13 31.29 13.91
C LEU A 102 31.94 32.13 13.45
N GLN A 103 31.32 31.80 12.31
CA GLN A 103 30.10 32.45 11.83
C GLN A 103 28.94 32.27 12.81
N LYS A 104 28.71 31.05 13.32
CA LYS A 104 27.66 30.78 14.33
C LYS A 104 27.88 31.57 15.61
N LYS A 105 29.11 31.62 16.14
CA LYS A 105 29.45 32.43 17.32
C LYS A 105 29.21 33.92 17.07
N HIS A 106 29.59 34.43 15.90
CA HIS A 106 29.36 35.83 15.54
C HIS A 106 27.87 36.17 15.42
N ALA A 107 27.06 35.29 14.83
CA ALA A 107 25.60 35.45 14.74
C ALA A 107 24.91 35.38 16.11
N GLN A 108 25.38 34.53 17.02
CA GLN A 108 24.88 34.45 18.40
C GLN A 108 25.26 35.70 19.22
N TRP A 109 26.46 36.24 19.01
CA TRP A 109 26.88 37.50 19.62
C TRP A 109 25.98 38.67 19.17
N LEU A 110 25.73 38.80 17.86
CA LEU A 110 24.81 39.81 17.29
C LEU A 110 23.37 39.71 17.81
N ARG A 111 22.92 38.52 18.24
CA ARG A 111 21.57 38.32 18.81
C ARG A 111 21.47 38.64 20.30
N LYS A 112 22.58 38.64 21.05
CA LYS A 112 22.59 38.89 22.50
C LYS A 112 22.79 40.37 22.86
N ASP A 113 23.49 41.14 22.03
CA ASP A 113 23.79 42.56 22.31
C ASP A 113 22.73 43.51 21.70
N SER A 114 21.51 43.49 22.26
CA SER A 114 20.49 44.54 22.01
C SER A 114 20.27 45.50 23.19
N THR A 115 21.05 45.40 24.26
CA THR A 115 21.03 46.38 25.36
C THR A 115 22.42 46.52 26.00
N GLU A 116 23.00 47.71 25.85
CA GLU A 116 24.08 48.31 26.67
C GLU A 116 25.47 47.65 26.68
N ASP A 117 26.33 48.00 25.69
CA ASP A 117 27.69 48.52 25.93
C ASP A 117 28.47 48.68 24.61
N LEU A 118 28.24 49.79 23.89
CA LEU A 118 29.00 50.14 22.68
C LEU A 118 30.45 50.61 22.96
N ASN A 119 30.89 50.63 24.23
CA ASN A 119 32.17 51.21 24.65
C ASN A 119 33.24 50.21 25.16
N LYS A 120 33.12 48.91 24.85
CA LYS A 120 34.23 47.94 25.00
C LYS A 120 34.83 47.48 23.67
N SER A 121 35.03 48.42 22.74
CA SER A 121 35.82 48.24 21.50
C SER A 121 37.34 48.09 21.74
N ARG A 122 37.79 47.61 22.91
CA ARG A 122 39.22 47.42 23.23
C ARG A 122 39.60 45.99 23.65
N LEU A 123 38.71 45.02 23.51
CA LEU A 123 39.04 43.58 23.60
C LEU A 123 39.24 42.92 22.21
N ALA A 124 39.29 43.72 21.14
CA ALA A 124 39.43 43.23 19.76
C ALA A 124 40.79 42.55 19.47
N ASP A 125 41.85 42.82 20.25
CA ASP A 125 43.18 42.25 20.02
C ASP A 125 43.34 40.81 20.54
N SER A 126 42.60 40.36 21.57
CA SER A 126 42.65 38.95 22.03
C SER A 126 41.89 37.99 21.11
N THR A 127 41.01 38.52 20.26
CA THR A 127 40.25 37.76 19.25
C THR A 127 41.04 37.41 18.00
N TYR A 128 42.19 38.06 17.75
CA TYR A 128 43.00 37.77 16.56
C TYR A 128 43.77 36.45 16.69
N ASP A 129 44.11 36.04 17.92
CA ASP A 129 44.81 34.80 18.21
C ASP A 129 43.86 33.59 18.22
N GLN A 130 42.64 33.75 18.78
CA GLN A 130 41.56 32.75 18.65
C GLN A 130 41.11 32.51 17.20
N LYS A 131 41.32 33.48 16.29
CA LYS A 131 41.09 33.35 14.84
C LYS A 131 42.13 32.48 14.12
N LYS A 132 43.11 31.88 14.80
CA LYS A 132 44.10 31.00 14.18
C LYS A 132 44.17 29.60 14.79
N VAL A 133 43.36 29.29 15.79
CA VAL A 133 43.36 27.96 16.44
C VAL A 133 42.34 27.03 15.78
N LEU A 134 42.74 25.79 15.50
CA LEU A 134 41.88 24.65 15.17
C LEU A 134 41.55 23.90 16.47
N THR A 135 40.27 23.74 16.74
CA THR A 135 39.75 23.01 17.91
C THR A 135 39.53 21.53 17.58
N SER A 136 39.31 20.70 18.60
CA SER A 136 38.94 19.28 18.41
C SER A 136 37.70 19.10 17.51
N GLU A 137 36.70 19.98 17.66
CA GLU A 137 35.49 20.01 16.83
C GLU A 137 35.79 20.31 15.34
N ASP A 138 36.80 21.15 15.08
CA ASP A 138 37.20 21.47 13.71
C ASP A 138 37.89 20.26 13.07
N LEU A 139 38.81 19.61 13.78
CA LEU A 139 39.62 18.49 13.27
C LEU A 139 38.78 17.22 13.07
N LEU A 140 38.04 16.78 14.09
CA LEU A 140 37.33 15.50 14.05
C LEU A 140 35.88 15.63 13.59
N GLY A 141 35.30 16.82 13.71
CA GLY A 141 33.85 17.05 13.65
C GLY A 141 33.32 17.40 15.05
N THR A 142 32.16 18.04 15.11
CA THR A 142 31.47 18.27 16.38
C THR A 142 31.28 16.93 17.08
N GLU A 143 31.56 16.88 18.39
CA GLU A 143 31.13 15.73 19.18
C GLU A 143 29.64 15.52 18.92
N PRO A 144 29.21 14.32 18.51
CA PRO A 144 27.80 14.03 18.40
C PRO A 144 27.22 14.13 19.81
N ASN A 145 26.80 15.33 20.21
CA ASN A 145 25.95 15.49 21.38
C ASN A 145 24.78 14.54 21.20
N ASP A 146 24.28 13.99 22.30
CA ASP A 146 23.08 13.17 22.21
C ASP A 146 21.96 14.01 21.60
N LEU A 147 21.71 13.79 20.30
CA LEU A 147 20.73 14.52 19.52
C LEU A 147 19.34 14.34 20.12
N ARG A 148 19.16 13.31 20.98
CA ARG A 148 17.93 13.06 21.71
C ARG A 148 17.48 14.24 22.57
N ASN A 149 18.41 15.08 23.05
CA ASN A 149 18.09 16.19 23.95
C ASN A 149 17.55 17.44 23.23
N ASP A 150 18.18 17.83 22.11
CA ASP A 150 17.94 19.15 21.47
C ASP A 150 17.70 19.12 19.95
N ASN A 151 17.50 17.94 19.34
CA ASN A 151 17.20 17.86 17.90
C ASN A 151 15.69 17.90 17.61
N GLU A 152 15.27 18.84 16.76
CA GLU A 152 13.87 19.00 16.34
C GLU A 152 13.34 17.79 15.56
N SER A 153 14.15 17.21 14.68
CA SER A 153 13.80 16.03 13.87
C SER A 153 13.64 14.78 14.73
N TRP A 154 14.48 14.62 15.75
CA TRP A 154 14.33 13.54 16.73
C TRP A 154 13.05 13.70 17.56
N LYS A 155 12.76 14.91 18.06
CA LYS A 155 11.51 15.19 18.79
C LYS A 155 10.28 14.89 17.93
N LYS A 156 10.28 15.36 16.68
CA LYS A 156 9.22 15.05 15.71
C LYS A 156 9.04 13.55 15.48
N LEU A 157 10.13 12.77 15.45
CA LEU A 157 10.07 11.32 15.31
C LEU A 157 9.46 10.66 16.57
N GLN A 158 9.81 11.15 17.76
CA GLN A 158 9.27 10.65 19.03
C GLN A 158 7.77 10.98 19.20
N ASP A 159 7.34 12.16 18.73
CA ASP A 159 5.93 12.59 18.73
C ASP A 159 5.05 11.77 17.78
N MET A 160 5.64 10.99 16.85
CA MET A 160 4.87 10.08 16.02
C MET A 160 4.35 8.91 16.87
N ILE A 161 3.05 8.64 16.74
CA ILE A 161 2.37 7.56 17.45
C ILE A 161 2.88 6.21 16.95
N GLY A 162 3.11 5.28 17.88
CA GLY A 162 3.62 3.93 17.57
C GLY A 162 5.05 3.96 17.07
N LEU A 163 5.37 3.10 16.09
CA LEU A 163 6.67 3.04 15.42
C LEU A 163 7.86 2.77 16.37
N GLU A 164 7.63 2.08 17.49
CA GLU A 164 8.66 1.88 18.53
C GLU A 164 9.93 1.20 18.01
N ARG A 165 9.78 0.18 17.16
CA ARG A 165 10.90 -0.48 16.49
C ARG A 165 11.71 0.50 15.63
N VAL A 166 11.01 1.34 14.86
CA VAL A 166 11.63 2.34 13.99
C VAL A 166 12.37 3.41 14.80
N LYS A 167 11.76 3.88 15.90
CA LYS A 167 12.38 4.83 16.84
C LYS A 167 13.65 4.26 17.45
N SER A 168 13.63 3.00 17.89
CA SER A 168 14.80 2.29 18.42
C SER A 168 15.92 2.20 17.39
N GLU A 169 15.63 1.73 16.17
CA GLU A 169 16.64 1.58 15.11
C GLU A 169 17.24 2.93 14.67
N CYS A 170 16.45 4.02 14.70
CA CYS A 170 16.99 5.38 14.49
C CYS A 170 17.88 5.82 15.67
N GLY A 171 17.53 5.42 16.89
CA GLY A 171 18.32 5.64 18.10
C GLY A 171 19.69 4.96 18.03
N ASP A 172 19.75 3.74 17.51
CA ASP A 172 20.99 2.97 17.37
C ASP A 172 22.03 3.69 16.48
N ILE A 173 21.58 4.50 15.52
CA ILE A 173 22.46 5.30 14.65
C ILE A 173 23.08 6.47 15.40
N ILE A 174 22.33 7.10 16.30
CA ILE A 174 22.85 8.16 17.18
C ILE A 174 23.93 7.56 18.10
N ASP A 175 23.63 6.40 18.71
CA ASP A 175 24.60 5.71 19.58
C ASP A 175 25.84 5.28 18.80
N TYR A 176 25.66 4.78 17.57
CA TYR A 176 26.75 4.43 16.67
C TYR A 176 27.66 5.62 16.35
N ALA A 177 27.09 6.79 16.03
CA ALA A 177 27.88 7.99 15.73
C ALA A 177 28.72 8.40 16.95
N GLN A 178 28.15 8.35 18.15
CA GLN A 178 28.87 8.64 19.40
C GLN A 178 29.99 7.63 19.68
N ILE A 179 29.71 6.33 19.52
CA ILE A 179 30.70 5.27 19.71
C ILE A 179 31.87 5.48 18.75
N ASN A 180 31.61 5.76 17.48
CA ASN A 180 32.66 6.02 16.51
C ASN A 180 33.49 7.27 16.86
N TYR A 181 32.86 8.36 17.29
CA TYR A 181 33.58 9.55 17.74
C TYR A 181 34.56 9.24 18.90
N ARG A 182 34.09 8.49 19.91
CA ARG A 182 34.94 8.06 21.04
C ARG A 182 36.06 7.12 20.60
N ARG A 183 35.77 6.17 19.71
CA ARG A 183 36.78 5.25 19.14
C ARG A 183 37.88 6.04 18.44
N GLU A 184 37.53 7.03 17.64
CA GLU A 184 38.51 7.86 16.96
C GLU A 184 39.38 8.68 17.92
N LEU A 185 38.78 9.28 18.95
CA LEU A 185 39.53 9.97 20.01
C LEU A 185 40.53 9.05 20.74
N GLN A 186 40.20 7.77 20.87
CA GLN A 186 41.07 6.75 21.44
C GLN A 186 42.08 6.19 20.44
N GLY A 187 42.09 6.69 19.21
CA GLY A 187 42.92 6.15 18.14
C GLY A 187 42.54 4.72 17.76
N MET A 188 41.25 4.36 17.81
CA MET A 188 40.73 3.09 17.32
C MET A 188 40.03 3.29 15.97
N GLU A 189 39.97 2.24 15.15
CA GLU A 189 39.30 2.33 13.85
C GLU A 189 37.77 2.44 14.08
N PRO A 190 37.09 3.39 13.42
CA PRO A 190 35.63 3.46 13.43
C PRO A 190 35.03 2.14 12.96
N LEU A 191 33.92 1.76 13.57
CA LEU A 191 33.08 0.71 13.01
C LEU A 191 32.58 1.20 11.64
N LYS A 192 32.58 0.32 10.64
CA LYS A 192 32.14 0.64 9.28
C LYS A 192 30.78 0.02 9.04
N ILE A 193 29.74 0.85 9.06
CA ILE A 193 28.38 0.46 8.74
C ILE A 193 27.93 1.26 7.51
N GLY A 194 27.38 0.56 6.51
CA GLY A 194 26.78 1.20 5.34
C GLY A 194 25.54 2.01 5.75
N LEU A 195 25.44 3.24 5.24
CA LEU A 195 24.34 4.17 5.54
C LEU A 195 23.09 3.90 4.69
N ASN A 196 23.22 3.17 3.57
CA ASN A 196 22.10 2.84 2.71
C ASN A 196 21.07 2.00 3.47
N ARG A 197 19.79 2.30 3.25
CA ARG A 197 18.68 1.64 3.95
C ARG A 197 17.50 1.38 3.03
N VAL A 198 16.70 0.40 3.43
CA VAL A 198 15.43 0.07 2.79
C VAL A 198 14.32 0.26 3.81
N PHE A 199 13.26 0.96 3.43
CA PHE A 199 12.11 1.23 4.28
C PHE A 199 10.93 0.44 3.72
N LEU A 200 10.45 -0.53 4.50
CA LEU A 200 9.45 -1.51 4.07
C LEU A 200 8.21 -1.39 4.93
N GLY A 201 7.03 -1.37 4.30
CA GLY A 201 5.78 -1.52 5.03
C GLY A 201 4.55 -1.06 4.27
N PRO A 202 3.35 -1.22 4.84
CA PRO A 202 2.06 -0.90 4.21
C PRO A 202 1.89 0.59 3.85
N PRO A 203 0.93 0.96 2.99
CA PRO A 203 0.64 2.36 2.68
C PRO A 203 0.18 3.14 3.92
N GLY A 204 0.57 4.42 3.99
CA GLY A 204 0.16 5.39 5.00
C GLY A 204 0.60 5.11 6.45
N VAL A 205 1.60 4.25 6.66
CA VAL A 205 2.29 4.09 7.96
C VAL A 205 3.33 5.18 8.26
N GLY A 206 3.54 6.12 7.33
CA GLY A 206 4.48 7.24 7.52
C GLY A 206 5.91 7.01 7.03
N LYS A 207 6.16 6.00 6.19
CA LYS A 207 7.50 5.67 5.64
C LYS A 207 8.23 6.88 5.06
N THR A 208 7.56 7.64 4.20
CA THR A 208 8.12 8.83 3.53
C THR A 208 8.50 9.92 4.54
N THR A 209 7.62 10.16 5.53
CA THR A 209 7.85 11.12 6.60
C THR A 209 9.04 10.72 7.46
N VAL A 210 9.11 9.46 7.90
CA VAL A 210 10.23 8.97 8.71
C VAL A 210 11.52 8.94 7.91
N ALA A 211 11.49 8.60 6.62
CA ALA A 211 12.70 8.63 5.78
C ALA A 211 13.30 10.04 5.66
N GLN A 212 12.46 11.08 5.62
CA GLN A 212 12.92 12.47 5.67
C GLN A 212 13.52 12.82 7.04
N LEU A 213 12.85 12.47 8.14
CA LEU A 213 13.35 12.72 9.50
C LEU A 213 14.68 11.99 9.74
N TYR A 214 14.76 10.72 9.33
CA TYR A 214 15.97 9.91 9.37
C TYR A 214 17.10 10.55 8.55
N GLY A 215 16.81 11.00 7.33
CA GLY A 215 17.79 11.70 6.50
C GLY A 215 18.30 12.98 7.16
N GLN A 216 17.42 13.72 7.83
CA GLN A 216 17.80 14.92 8.57
C GLN A 216 18.67 14.57 9.78
N ILE A 217 18.36 13.50 10.51
CA ILE A 217 19.19 13.00 11.63
C ILE A 217 20.60 12.64 11.14
N LEU A 218 20.73 11.98 9.98
CA LEU A 218 22.06 11.67 9.40
C LEU A 218 22.88 12.92 9.07
N ILE A 219 22.22 13.96 8.52
CA ILE A 219 22.84 15.26 8.23
C ILE A 219 23.27 15.94 9.54
N ASP A 220 22.40 15.95 10.54
CA ASP A 220 22.65 16.60 11.83
C ASP A 220 23.78 15.90 12.62
N LEU A 221 23.91 14.57 12.48
CA LEU A 221 25.03 13.78 13.02
C LEU A 221 26.34 13.98 12.23
N GLY A 222 26.30 14.63 11.06
CA GLY A 222 27.47 14.81 10.19
C GLY A 222 27.94 13.52 9.52
N LEU A 223 27.07 12.51 9.38
CA LEU A 223 27.39 11.24 8.70
C LEU A 223 27.44 11.39 7.17
N VAL A 224 26.93 12.51 6.65
CA VAL A 224 27.09 12.97 5.26
C VAL A 224 27.60 14.42 5.28
N SER A 225 28.40 14.80 4.28
CA SER A 225 29.09 16.11 4.27
C SER A 225 28.21 17.31 3.88
N GLY A 226 27.12 17.06 3.16
CA GLY A 226 26.13 18.03 2.73
C GLY A 226 24.92 18.12 3.66
N ASN A 227 23.96 18.95 3.28
CA ASN A 227 22.79 19.29 4.11
C ASN A 227 21.46 19.18 3.35
N LYS A 228 21.44 18.43 2.24
CA LYS A 228 20.26 18.32 1.38
C LYS A 228 19.67 16.91 1.41
N ILE A 229 18.35 16.85 1.52
CA ILE A 229 17.56 15.64 1.30
C ILE A 229 16.93 15.73 -0.09
N MET A 230 17.19 14.75 -0.94
CA MET A 230 16.71 14.69 -2.32
C MET A 230 15.61 13.66 -2.44
N LEU A 231 14.37 14.11 -2.55
CA LEU A 231 13.22 13.23 -2.81
C LEU A 231 13.07 13.00 -4.32
N ARG A 232 13.14 11.73 -4.73
CA ARG A 232 12.91 11.26 -6.09
C ARG A 232 11.88 10.13 -6.07
N ASN A 233 11.30 9.89 -7.23
CA ASN A 233 10.40 8.78 -7.49
C ASN A 233 10.86 8.12 -8.81
N PRO A 234 10.36 6.93 -9.17
CA PRO A 234 10.72 6.26 -10.42
C PRO A 234 10.62 7.14 -11.67
N SER A 235 9.62 8.02 -11.76
CA SER A 235 9.43 8.89 -12.93
C SER A 235 10.57 9.89 -13.14
N HIS A 236 11.29 10.26 -12.08
CA HIS A 236 12.48 11.11 -12.18
C HIS A 236 13.73 10.38 -12.70
N LEU A 237 13.74 9.05 -12.61
CA LEU A 237 14.88 8.20 -13.00
C LEU A 237 14.67 7.58 -14.39
N ILE A 238 13.44 7.20 -14.71
CA ILE A 238 13.10 6.52 -15.95
C ILE A 238 13.10 7.52 -17.12
N GLY A 239 13.81 7.18 -18.20
CA GLY A 239 13.82 7.91 -19.46
C GLY A 239 12.73 7.46 -20.44
N GLN A 240 12.54 8.23 -21.51
CA GLN A 240 11.67 7.89 -22.65
C GLN A 240 12.43 7.16 -23.77
N TYR A 241 13.78 7.21 -23.73
CA TYR A 241 14.66 6.66 -24.76
C TYR A 241 15.76 5.77 -24.14
N ILE A 242 16.30 4.85 -24.93
CA ILE A 242 17.40 3.95 -24.52
C ILE A 242 18.63 4.77 -24.12
N GLY A 243 19.26 4.45 -22.98
CA GLY A 243 20.39 5.19 -22.44
C GLY A 243 20.02 6.41 -21.58
N GLN A 244 18.80 6.93 -21.71
CA GLN A 244 18.37 8.12 -20.96
C GLN A 244 18.10 7.80 -19.49
N SER A 245 17.59 6.60 -19.17
CA SER A 245 17.39 6.15 -17.79
C SER A 245 18.71 6.11 -17.03
N GLU A 246 19.76 5.59 -17.67
CA GLU A 246 21.11 5.49 -17.14
C GLU A 246 21.70 6.88 -16.93
N GLU A 247 21.56 7.79 -17.91
CA GLU A 247 22.05 9.17 -17.78
C GLU A 247 21.36 9.93 -16.65
N ARG A 248 20.03 9.84 -16.55
CA ARG A 248 19.23 10.47 -15.47
C ARG A 248 19.63 9.91 -14.11
N THR A 249 19.71 8.59 -14.00
CA THR A 249 20.10 7.92 -12.75
C THR A 249 21.52 8.31 -12.35
N MET A 250 22.46 8.34 -13.28
CA MET A 250 23.84 8.80 -13.04
C MET A 250 23.90 10.24 -12.55
N ARG A 251 23.10 11.14 -13.15
CA ARG A 251 23.03 12.54 -12.74
C ARG A 251 22.54 12.66 -11.29
N VAL A 252 21.43 12.00 -10.97
CA VAL A 252 20.88 11.97 -9.60
C VAL A 252 21.87 11.38 -8.60
N LEU A 253 22.57 10.29 -8.95
CA LEU A 253 23.58 9.67 -8.09
C LEU A 253 24.82 10.54 -7.86
N ARG A 254 25.19 11.38 -8.83
CA ARG A 254 26.28 12.36 -8.66
C ARG A 254 25.85 13.51 -7.77
N GLU A 255 24.64 14.03 -7.96
CA GLU A 255 24.06 15.07 -7.09
C GLU A 255 23.87 14.60 -5.65
N ALA A 256 23.60 13.29 -5.46
CA ALA A 256 23.45 12.67 -4.16
C ALA A 256 24.76 12.55 -3.37
N ARG A 257 25.93 12.77 -3.98
CA ARG A 257 27.20 12.78 -3.24
C ARG A 257 27.21 13.92 -2.22
N GLY A 258 27.54 13.60 -0.98
CA GLY A 258 27.43 14.44 0.20
C GLY A 258 26.00 14.54 0.76
N ASN A 259 24.99 13.97 0.12
CA ASN A 259 23.59 14.21 0.45
C ASN A 259 22.83 12.91 0.72
N VAL A 260 21.58 13.06 1.18
CA VAL A 260 20.65 11.93 1.35
C VAL A 260 19.74 11.87 0.12
N LEU A 261 19.75 10.75 -0.60
CA LEU A 261 18.85 10.47 -1.71
C LEU A 261 17.76 9.50 -1.26
N MET A 262 16.52 9.91 -1.39
CA MET A 262 15.36 9.09 -1.11
C MET A 262 14.63 8.78 -2.41
N ILE A 263 14.41 7.50 -2.70
CA ILE A 263 13.63 7.04 -3.84
C ILE A 263 12.33 6.46 -3.28
N ASP A 264 11.26 7.25 -3.36
CA ASP A 264 9.93 6.83 -2.94
C ASP A 264 9.28 5.93 -3.99
N ASP A 265 8.44 5.00 -3.55
CA ASP A 265 7.87 3.92 -4.36
C ASP A 265 8.90 3.20 -5.24
N ALA A 266 10.07 2.90 -4.68
CA ALA A 266 11.18 2.25 -5.39
C ALA A 266 10.79 0.91 -6.03
N HIS A 267 9.82 0.20 -5.45
CA HIS A 267 9.29 -1.06 -6.00
C HIS A 267 8.72 -0.91 -7.42
N MET A 268 8.29 0.29 -7.83
CA MET A 268 7.82 0.57 -9.19
C MET A 268 8.93 0.54 -10.24
N LEU A 269 10.21 0.56 -9.82
CA LEU A 269 11.35 0.28 -10.70
C LEU A 269 11.39 -1.18 -11.16
N TYR A 270 10.48 -2.03 -10.67
CA TYR A 270 10.31 -3.39 -11.13
C TYR A 270 8.82 -3.70 -11.31
N PRO A 271 8.31 -3.74 -12.56
CA PRO A 271 6.88 -3.96 -12.84
C PRO A 271 6.38 -5.38 -12.56
N GLY A 272 7.23 -6.29 -12.06
CA GLY A 272 6.89 -7.69 -11.92
C GLY A 272 6.89 -8.43 -13.26
N ALA A 273 6.69 -9.75 -13.23
CA ALA A 273 6.74 -10.59 -14.43
C ALA A 273 5.50 -10.44 -15.36
N GLN A 274 4.48 -9.67 -14.98
CA GLN A 274 3.16 -9.68 -15.66
C GLN A 274 2.79 -8.40 -16.42
N ASP A 275 3.46 -7.26 -16.21
CA ASP A 275 3.23 -6.04 -17.01
C ASP A 275 4.30 -5.91 -18.11
N ALA A 276 4.38 -6.92 -18.99
CA ALA A 276 5.41 -7.04 -20.01
C ALA A 276 5.11 -6.18 -21.25
N GLY A 277 5.19 -4.86 -21.10
CA GLY A 277 5.61 -4.01 -22.20
C GLY A 277 7.12 -4.16 -22.38
N HIS A 278 7.59 -5.03 -23.30
CA HIS A 278 9.03 -5.33 -23.48
C HIS A 278 9.96 -4.08 -23.51
N LYS A 279 9.47 -2.91 -23.96
CA LYS A 279 10.24 -1.67 -23.98
C LYS A 279 10.30 -0.94 -22.63
N THR A 280 9.23 -0.92 -21.84
CA THR A 280 9.19 -0.20 -20.55
C THR A 280 10.02 -0.89 -19.48
N ASP A 281 10.16 -2.21 -19.56
CA ASP A 281 10.92 -3.00 -18.58
C ASP A 281 12.43 -2.76 -18.71
N ILE A 282 12.92 -2.62 -19.95
CA ILE A 282 14.34 -2.34 -20.22
C ILE A 282 14.76 -1.02 -19.56
N PHE A 283 13.94 0.03 -19.68
CA PHE A 283 14.25 1.34 -19.09
C PHE A 283 14.27 1.32 -17.57
N ARG A 284 13.45 0.48 -16.93
CA ARG A 284 13.38 0.35 -15.47
C ARG A 284 14.52 -0.50 -14.93
N ILE A 285 14.83 -1.61 -15.59
CA ILE A 285 15.97 -2.48 -15.25
C ILE A 285 17.29 -1.70 -15.38
N ALA A 286 17.42 -0.87 -16.42
CA ALA A 286 18.60 -0.03 -16.62
C ALA A 286 18.87 0.92 -15.43
N VAL A 287 17.82 1.42 -14.76
CA VAL A 287 17.97 2.20 -13.51
C VAL A 287 18.58 1.35 -12.40
N LEU A 288 18.08 0.13 -12.21
CA LEU A 288 18.57 -0.80 -11.18
C LEU A 288 20.03 -1.20 -11.44
N ASP A 289 20.38 -1.50 -12.68
CA ASP A 289 21.77 -1.83 -13.05
C ASP A 289 22.70 -0.63 -12.83
N THR A 290 22.25 0.57 -13.17
CA THR A 290 23.01 1.80 -12.93
C THR A 290 23.22 2.05 -11.42
N LEU A 291 22.20 1.80 -10.59
CA LEU A 291 22.31 1.85 -9.13
C LEU A 291 23.36 0.86 -8.63
N VAL A 292 23.28 -0.41 -9.04
CA VAL A 292 24.22 -1.47 -8.61
C VAL A 292 25.66 -1.17 -9.03
N ALA A 293 25.85 -0.64 -10.24
CA ALA A 293 27.18 -0.31 -10.78
C ALA A 293 27.82 0.89 -10.07
N ASN A 294 27.03 1.83 -9.56
CA ASN A 294 27.54 3.10 -9.05
C ASN A 294 27.43 3.28 -7.55
N VAL A 295 26.72 2.41 -6.83
CA VAL A 295 26.56 2.45 -5.37
C VAL A 295 27.47 1.41 -4.73
N SER A 296 28.18 1.75 -3.65
CA SER A 296 28.95 0.79 -2.84
C SER A 296 28.15 0.27 -1.65
N ALA A 297 28.55 -0.89 -1.14
CA ALA A 297 28.07 -1.42 0.14
C ALA A 297 28.82 -0.82 1.34
N ASP A 298 30.06 -0.37 1.10
CA ASP A 298 30.91 0.26 2.11
C ASP A 298 30.40 1.67 2.45
N PRO A 299 30.79 2.24 3.62
CA PRO A 299 30.48 3.61 3.96
C PRO A 299 30.96 4.57 2.87
N GLU A 300 30.05 5.41 2.38
CA GLU A 300 30.32 6.46 1.41
C GLU A 300 29.80 7.79 1.96
N ASP A 301 30.32 8.89 1.43
CA ASP A 301 29.79 10.23 1.68
C ASP A 301 28.49 10.44 0.88
N ARG A 302 27.47 9.63 1.17
CA ARG A 302 26.07 9.73 0.72
C ARG A 302 25.24 8.63 1.39
N CYS A 303 23.94 8.86 1.53
CA CYS A 303 22.98 7.85 1.97
C CYS A 303 21.89 7.69 0.90
N ILE A 304 21.59 6.46 0.49
CA ILE A 304 20.46 6.17 -0.39
C ILE A 304 19.41 5.37 0.39
N ILE A 305 18.18 5.87 0.39
CA ILE A 305 17.02 5.27 1.05
C ILE A 305 16.03 4.83 -0.02
N LEU A 306 15.73 3.53 -0.07
CA LEU A 306 14.70 2.96 -0.94
C LEU A 306 13.42 2.74 -0.13
N VAL A 307 12.31 3.35 -0.53
CA VAL A 307 11.02 3.21 0.16
C VAL A 307 10.07 2.37 -0.69
N GLY A 308 9.38 1.40 -0.09
CA GLY A 308 8.37 0.62 -0.81
C GLY A 308 7.59 -0.36 0.05
N TYR A 309 6.73 -1.13 -0.61
CA TYR A 309 5.93 -2.18 0.02
C TYR A 309 6.74 -3.47 0.15
N ASP A 310 6.58 -4.19 1.26
CA ASP A 310 7.42 -5.36 1.60
C ASP A 310 7.42 -6.42 0.49
N TYR A 311 6.24 -6.86 0.05
CA TYR A 311 6.10 -7.87 -1.00
C TYR A 311 6.72 -7.42 -2.33
N GLN A 312 6.36 -6.23 -2.83
CA GLN A 312 6.83 -5.73 -4.13
C GLN A 312 8.34 -5.44 -4.13
N MET A 313 8.86 -4.88 -3.03
CA MET A 313 10.31 -4.73 -2.85
C MET A 313 10.99 -6.10 -2.79
N GLY A 314 10.38 -7.06 -2.09
CA GLY A 314 10.82 -8.46 -2.04
C GLY A 314 11.02 -9.04 -3.42
N GLN A 315 10.02 -8.90 -4.29
CA GLN A 315 10.06 -9.33 -5.69
C GLN A 315 11.14 -8.60 -6.49
N MET A 316 11.23 -7.27 -6.36
CA MET A 316 12.30 -6.49 -7.00
C MET A 316 13.68 -7.00 -6.60
N PHE A 317 13.95 -7.19 -5.31
CA PHE A 317 15.26 -7.65 -4.84
C PHE A 317 15.59 -9.09 -5.24
N ASN A 318 14.60 -9.98 -5.33
CA ASN A 318 14.83 -11.39 -5.63
C ASN A 318 14.98 -11.64 -7.13
N ASN A 319 14.28 -10.86 -7.96
CA ASN A 319 14.12 -11.15 -9.39
C ASN A 319 14.78 -10.12 -10.32
N SER A 320 15.43 -9.09 -9.79
CA SER A 320 16.21 -8.12 -10.59
C SER A 320 17.71 -8.46 -10.62
N ASN A 321 18.58 -7.54 -10.21
CA ASN A 321 20.02 -7.71 -10.17
C ASN A 321 20.48 -8.20 -8.78
N PRO A 322 21.15 -9.37 -8.67
CA PRO A 322 21.64 -9.89 -7.39
C PRO A 322 22.56 -8.94 -6.62
N GLY A 323 23.23 -8.02 -7.32
CA GLY A 323 24.06 -6.99 -6.70
C GLY A 323 23.29 -6.00 -5.83
N LEU A 324 21.97 -5.82 -6.06
CA LEU A 324 21.14 -4.88 -5.32
C LEU A 324 21.05 -5.24 -3.85
N GLN A 325 20.88 -6.54 -3.52
CA GLN A 325 20.82 -7.02 -2.14
C GLN A 325 22.13 -6.78 -1.39
N ARG A 326 23.28 -6.78 -2.07
CA ARG A 326 24.57 -6.49 -1.46
C ARG A 326 24.73 -5.00 -1.11
N ARG A 327 24.08 -4.10 -1.85
CA ARG A 327 24.14 -2.64 -1.63
C ARG A 327 23.07 -2.14 -0.67
N PHE A 328 21.96 -2.87 -0.61
CA PHE A 328 20.81 -2.60 0.23
C PHE A 328 20.39 -3.90 0.94
N PRO A 329 21.12 -4.32 1.99
CA PRO A 329 20.84 -5.57 2.70
C PRO A 329 19.47 -5.54 3.35
N LYS A 330 18.64 -6.57 3.09
CA LYS A 330 17.29 -6.69 3.64
C LYS A 330 17.30 -6.85 5.17
N GLU A 331 18.40 -7.34 5.72
CA GLU A 331 18.62 -7.53 7.15
C GLU A 331 18.67 -6.19 7.90
N THR A 332 19.08 -5.13 7.20
CA THR A 332 19.14 -3.76 7.73
C THR A 332 17.94 -2.91 7.31
N ALA A 333 16.89 -3.54 6.76
CA ALA A 333 15.69 -2.84 6.33
C ALA A 333 14.85 -2.42 7.54
N LEU A 334 14.49 -1.14 7.59
CA LEU A 334 13.61 -0.57 8.57
C LEU A 334 12.17 -0.97 8.23
N ARG A 335 11.53 -1.79 9.07
CA ARG A 335 10.19 -2.32 8.83
C ARG A 335 9.14 -1.53 9.60
N PHE A 336 8.09 -1.16 8.89
CA PHE A 336 6.93 -0.45 9.39
C PHE A 336 5.76 -1.40 9.43
N ASP A 337 5.22 -1.61 10.62
CA ASP A 337 4.04 -2.43 10.84
C ASP A 337 2.76 -1.59 10.65
N THR A 338 1.63 -2.26 10.44
CA THR A 338 0.31 -1.61 10.45
C THR A 338 0.01 -1.05 11.84
N TYR A 339 -0.64 0.10 11.91
CA TYR A 339 -1.09 0.64 13.19
C TYR A 339 -2.21 -0.22 13.76
N SER A 340 -2.15 -0.45 15.07
CA SER A 340 -3.24 -1.01 15.87
C SER A 340 -4.45 -0.07 15.92
N GLU A 341 -5.60 -0.61 16.30
CA GLU A 341 -6.83 0.18 16.44
C GLU A 341 -6.66 1.36 17.42
N ASP A 342 -5.99 1.13 18.53
CA ASP A 342 -5.70 2.18 19.52
C ASP A 342 -4.76 3.26 18.97
N GLU A 343 -3.69 2.86 18.26
CA GLU A 343 -2.79 3.81 17.59
C GLU A 343 -3.52 4.63 16.52
N LEU A 344 -4.42 4.02 15.74
CA LEU A 344 -5.23 4.73 14.74
C LEU A 344 -6.18 5.74 15.39
N CYS A 345 -6.78 5.41 16.53
CA CYS A 345 -7.60 6.34 17.30
C CYS A 345 -6.76 7.53 17.81
N GLN A 346 -5.58 7.27 18.36
CA GLN A 346 -4.65 8.33 18.77
C GLN A 346 -4.24 9.21 17.58
N ILE A 347 -3.99 8.62 16.41
CA ILE A 347 -3.64 9.37 15.19
C ILE A 347 -4.82 10.26 14.75
N MET A 348 -6.05 9.75 14.86
CA MET A 348 -7.27 10.51 14.56
C MET A 348 -7.40 11.72 15.48
N GLU A 349 -7.26 11.53 16.80
CA GLU A 349 -7.31 12.60 17.80
C GLU A 349 -6.20 13.64 17.57
N LEU A 350 -4.97 13.19 17.33
CA LEU A 350 -3.83 14.07 17.06
C LEU A 350 -4.04 14.90 15.78
N LYS A 351 -4.58 14.29 14.71
CA LYS A 351 -4.89 15.01 13.46
C LYS A 351 -6.08 15.96 13.62
N ALA A 352 -7.11 15.59 14.38
CA ALA A 352 -8.24 16.45 14.71
C ALA A 352 -7.78 17.68 15.50
N GLY A 353 -6.97 17.48 16.56
CA GLY A 353 -6.41 18.55 17.38
C GLY A 353 -5.51 19.51 16.59
N LYS A 354 -4.70 19.01 15.65
CA LYS A 354 -3.93 19.86 14.72
C LYS A 354 -4.81 20.74 13.82
N CYS A 355 -6.07 20.35 13.60
CA CYS A 355 -7.05 21.13 12.86
C CYS A 355 -7.91 22.03 13.78
N GLY A 356 -7.65 22.06 15.09
CA GLY A 356 -8.48 22.76 16.06
C GLY A 356 -9.85 22.12 16.30
N LEU A 357 -9.99 20.82 16.04
CA LEU A 357 -11.23 20.07 16.23
C LEU A 357 -11.10 19.12 17.41
N GLU A 358 -12.13 19.07 18.25
CA GLU A 358 -12.26 18.10 19.34
C GLU A 358 -13.32 17.04 18.99
N MET A 359 -13.14 15.83 19.50
CA MET A 359 -14.10 14.74 19.31
C MET A 359 -14.95 14.56 20.56
N SER A 360 -16.28 14.46 20.38
CA SER A 360 -17.17 14.02 21.45
C SER A 360 -16.87 12.56 21.84
N ARG A 361 -17.24 12.16 23.06
CA ARG A 361 -17.06 10.78 23.54
C ARG A 361 -17.71 9.75 22.61
N ASP A 362 -18.94 10.03 22.16
CA ASP A 362 -19.68 9.15 21.25
C ASP A 362 -19.09 9.21 19.83
N GLY A 363 -18.63 10.38 19.37
CA GLY A 363 -17.92 10.52 18.11
C GLY A 363 -16.63 9.70 18.06
N ALA A 364 -15.88 9.64 19.17
CA ALA A 364 -14.71 8.79 19.32
C ALA A 364 -15.04 7.30 19.31
N ALA A 365 -16.11 6.88 20.00
CA ALA A 365 -16.57 5.50 19.97
C ALA A 365 -16.95 5.07 18.54
N VAL A 366 -17.68 5.91 17.79
CA VAL A 366 -18.05 5.64 16.41
C VAL A 366 -16.83 5.66 15.48
N ALA A 367 -15.89 6.58 15.67
CA ALA A 367 -14.64 6.59 14.91
C ALA A 367 -13.84 5.31 15.10
N ARG A 368 -13.73 4.81 16.34
CA ARG A 368 -13.12 3.53 16.65
C ARG A 368 -13.81 2.39 15.88
N GLN A 369 -15.14 2.31 15.91
CA GLN A 369 -15.90 1.29 15.17
C GLN A 369 -15.71 1.39 13.65
N VAL A 370 -15.67 2.61 13.08
CA VAL A 370 -15.39 2.81 11.65
C VAL A 370 -13.97 2.37 11.31
N LEU A 371 -12.98 2.80 12.08
CA LEU A 371 -11.58 2.44 11.86
C LEU A 371 -11.37 0.93 11.96
N SER A 372 -11.95 0.27 12.97
CA SER A 372 -11.90 -1.19 13.12
C SER A 372 -12.44 -1.94 11.89
N ARG A 373 -13.51 -1.42 11.28
CA ARG A 373 -14.05 -1.94 10.00
C ARG A 373 -13.14 -1.64 8.81
N MET A 374 -12.53 -0.46 8.76
CA MET A 374 -11.61 -0.07 7.69
C MET A 374 -10.33 -0.91 7.72
N CYS A 375 -9.82 -1.28 8.89
CA CYS A 375 -8.64 -2.14 9.06
C CYS A 375 -8.81 -3.53 8.42
N ILE A 376 -10.05 -3.99 8.20
CA ILE A 376 -10.35 -5.24 7.50
C ILE A 376 -10.00 -5.14 6.02
N ASN A 377 -10.10 -3.94 5.44
CA ASN A 377 -9.86 -3.73 4.03
C ASN A 377 -8.35 -3.87 3.73
N PRO A 378 -7.92 -4.77 2.82
CA PRO A 378 -6.50 -4.94 2.51
C PRO A 378 -5.89 -3.75 1.76
N LYS A 379 -6.73 -2.85 1.24
CA LYS A 379 -6.31 -1.55 0.71
C LYS A 379 -6.25 -0.47 1.79
N PHE A 380 -6.43 -0.84 3.06
CA PHE A 380 -6.39 0.10 4.17
C PHE A 380 -5.06 0.85 4.20
N GLY A 381 -5.17 2.17 4.06
CA GLY A 381 -4.07 3.11 3.98
C GLY A 381 -3.59 3.61 5.33
N ASN A 382 -3.88 2.93 6.46
CA ASN A 382 -3.43 3.33 7.80
C ASN A 382 -3.76 4.81 8.10
N ALA A 383 -2.76 5.62 8.48
CA ALA A 383 -2.97 7.03 8.79
C ALA A 383 -3.47 7.86 7.60
N GLY A 384 -3.30 7.36 6.36
CA GLY A 384 -3.90 7.93 5.16
C GLY A 384 -5.42 7.77 5.13
N ASP A 385 -5.94 6.62 5.58
CA ASP A 385 -7.38 6.40 5.69
C ASP A 385 -8.01 7.11 6.89
N VAL A 386 -7.25 7.26 7.99
CA VAL A 386 -7.63 8.16 9.09
C VAL A 386 -7.80 9.59 8.57
N GLU A 387 -6.90 10.04 7.68
CA GLU A 387 -7.01 11.37 7.06
C GLU A 387 -8.22 11.50 6.15
N ASN A 388 -8.50 10.47 5.35
CA ASN A 388 -9.69 10.42 4.51
C ASN A 388 -10.96 10.49 5.36
N LEU A 389 -11.02 9.74 6.46
CA LEU A 389 -12.15 9.75 7.38
C LEU A 389 -12.34 11.12 8.03
N LEU A 390 -11.25 11.73 8.53
CA LEU A 390 -11.30 13.07 9.11
C LEU A 390 -11.75 14.13 8.09
N ASN A 391 -11.29 14.03 6.84
CA ASN A 391 -11.71 14.93 5.77
C ASN A 391 -13.20 14.77 5.44
N GLN A 392 -13.73 13.54 5.43
CA GLN A 392 -15.17 13.31 5.28
C GLN A 392 -15.96 13.89 6.46
N ALA A 393 -15.47 13.73 7.68
CA ALA A 393 -16.06 14.33 8.86
C ALA A 393 -16.12 15.86 8.76
N LYS A 394 -15.02 16.52 8.35
CA LYS A 394 -14.99 17.98 8.12
C LYS A 394 -16.05 18.44 7.11
N VAL A 395 -16.27 17.68 6.03
CA VAL A 395 -17.32 18.00 5.04
C VAL A 395 -18.71 17.93 5.67
N ARG A 396 -18.98 16.91 6.50
CA ARG A 396 -20.28 16.73 7.17
C ARG A 396 -20.52 17.75 8.27
N ILE A 397 -19.49 18.06 9.05
CA ILE A 397 -19.48 19.16 10.01
C ILE A 397 -19.88 20.47 9.33
N ASN A 398 -19.25 20.79 8.18
CA ASN A 398 -19.61 21.99 7.42
C ASN A 398 -21.07 21.99 6.97
N ALA A 399 -21.59 20.83 6.52
CA ALA A 399 -23.01 20.70 6.16
C ALA A 399 -23.94 20.91 7.36
N ARG A 400 -23.61 20.31 8.52
CA ARG A 400 -24.36 20.48 9.78
C ARG A 400 -24.34 21.93 10.23
N ILE A 401 -23.18 22.57 10.28
CA ILE A 401 -23.02 23.98 10.69
C ILE A 401 -23.80 24.88 9.73
N THR A 402 -23.71 24.67 8.41
CA THR A 402 -24.44 25.49 7.44
C THR A 402 -25.96 25.39 7.63
N SER A 403 -26.46 24.22 8.02
CA SER A 403 -27.88 24.04 8.35
C SER A 403 -28.29 24.71 9.68
N ALA A 404 -27.39 24.74 10.66
CA ALA A 404 -27.64 25.28 12.01
C ALA A 404 -27.37 26.80 12.15
N SER A 405 -26.45 27.35 11.35
CA SER A 405 -26.00 28.76 11.39
C SER A 405 -27.04 29.77 10.89
N ARG A 406 -28.29 29.33 10.65
CA ARG A 406 -29.43 30.24 10.54
C ARG A 406 -29.85 30.83 11.90
N GLU A 407 -29.41 30.26 13.03
CA GLU A 407 -29.99 30.63 14.34
C GLU A 407 -29.00 30.94 15.50
N SER A 408 -27.70 30.62 15.48
CA SER A 408 -26.79 31.03 16.57
C SER A 408 -25.30 31.02 16.19
N GLY A 409 -24.57 32.07 16.61
CA GLY A 409 -23.20 32.39 16.19
C GLY A 409 -22.05 31.82 17.03
N SER A 410 -22.19 30.63 17.63
CA SER A 410 -21.08 29.93 18.29
C SER A 410 -20.45 28.89 17.35
N VAL A 411 -19.13 28.95 17.17
CA VAL A 411 -18.35 28.08 16.25
C VAL A 411 -17.42 27.15 17.05
N ASP A 412 -17.89 26.62 18.19
CA ASP A 412 -17.21 25.49 18.81
C ASP A 412 -17.62 24.22 18.08
N VAL A 413 -16.68 23.69 17.29
CA VAL A 413 -16.94 22.62 16.34
C VAL A 413 -16.43 21.31 16.91
N VAL A 414 -17.32 20.60 17.58
CA VAL A 414 -17.07 19.24 18.07
C VAL A 414 -17.50 18.23 17.01
N ILE A 415 -16.69 17.19 16.80
CA ILE A 415 -17.00 16.06 15.94
C ILE A 415 -17.99 15.14 16.67
N GLU A 416 -19.19 14.97 16.10
CA GLU A 416 -20.25 14.11 16.63
C GLU A 416 -20.31 12.77 15.86
N PRO A 417 -21.00 11.74 16.39
CA PRO A 417 -21.20 10.45 15.73
C PRO A 417 -21.59 10.53 14.25
N GLY A 418 -22.57 11.39 13.92
CA GLY A 418 -23.09 11.55 12.57
C GLY A 418 -22.09 12.16 11.56
N ASP A 419 -21.09 12.89 12.05
CA ASP A 419 -20.01 13.41 11.20
C ASP A 419 -19.05 12.30 10.78
N ILE A 420 -18.83 11.32 11.64
CA ILE A 420 -17.94 10.19 11.37
C ILE A 420 -18.63 9.14 10.50
N ASP A 421 -19.86 8.76 10.85
CA ASP A 421 -20.67 7.80 10.12
C ASP A 421 -22.14 8.26 10.12
N PRO A 422 -22.73 8.66 8.97
CA PRO A 422 -24.14 9.06 8.88
C PRO A 422 -25.13 7.97 9.31
N HIS A 423 -24.67 6.73 9.34
CA HIS A 423 -25.44 5.56 9.72
C HIS A 423 -24.84 4.92 10.99
N TRP A 424 -24.25 5.71 11.89
CA TRP A 424 -23.67 5.20 13.14
C TRP A 424 -24.67 4.41 14.00
N ASP A 425 -25.96 4.77 13.97
CA ASP A 425 -27.05 4.11 14.70
C ASP A 425 -27.62 2.85 13.99
N ARG A 426 -26.77 2.20 13.18
CA ARG A 426 -27.13 1.04 12.34
C ARG A 426 -27.62 -0.15 13.15
N GLU A 427 -27.00 -0.43 14.30
CA GLU A 427 -27.33 -1.60 15.13
C GLU A 427 -28.69 -1.45 15.82
N SER A 428 -29.01 -0.24 16.30
CA SER A 428 -30.32 0.09 16.87
C SER A 428 -31.42 0.01 15.82
N GLN A 429 -31.14 0.46 14.59
CA GLN A 429 -32.07 0.36 13.46
C GLN A 429 -32.08 -1.00 12.74
N ALA A 430 -31.14 -1.90 13.05
CA ALA A 430 -31.13 -3.24 12.46
C ALA A 430 -32.38 -4.04 12.85
N GLY A 431 -33.00 -3.73 14.00
CA GLY A 431 -34.35 -4.19 14.38
C GLY A 431 -35.41 -3.98 13.31
N GLU A 432 -35.55 -2.74 12.83
CA GLU A 432 -36.58 -2.36 11.87
C GLU A 432 -36.19 -2.73 10.43
N ARG A 433 -34.90 -2.69 10.09
CA ARG A 433 -34.41 -3.08 8.76
C ARG A 433 -34.44 -4.60 8.52
N ARG A 434 -34.41 -5.43 9.57
CA ARG A 434 -34.47 -6.91 9.52
C ARG A 434 -35.67 -7.42 8.72
N ALA A 435 -36.85 -6.86 8.94
CA ALA A 435 -38.06 -7.25 8.21
C ALA A 435 -37.94 -6.89 6.71
N THR A 436 -37.43 -5.70 6.39
CA THR A 436 -37.32 -5.20 5.01
C THR A 436 -36.21 -5.88 4.19
N LEU A 437 -35.15 -6.41 4.83
CA LEU A 437 -34.03 -7.08 4.15
C LEU A 437 -34.50 -8.29 3.32
N PHE A 438 -35.49 -9.02 3.83
CA PHE A 438 -36.03 -10.21 3.20
C PHE A 438 -37.43 -10.02 2.60
N GLU A 439 -38.01 -8.82 2.68
CA GLU A 439 -39.23 -8.47 1.95
C GLU A 439 -39.08 -8.77 0.44
N GLY A 440 -40.11 -9.40 -0.13
CA GLY A 440 -40.16 -9.81 -1.53
C GLY A 440 -39.64 -11.22 -1.85
N PHE A 441 -38.99 -11.93 -0.91
CA PHE A 441 -38.59 -13.33 -1.10
C PHE A 441 -39.77 -14.29 -0.89
N VAL A 442 -40.45 -14.66 -1.97
CA VAL A 442 -41.53 -15.67 -1.91
C VAL A 442 -40.90 -17.06 -2.04
N GLY A 443 -40.95 -17.86 -0.97
CA GLY A 443 -40.52 -19.27 -0.99
C GLY A 443 -39.14 -19.57 -0.40
N PHE A 444 -38.54 -18.62 0.32
CA PHE A 444 -37.18 -18.75 0.86
C PHE A 444 -37.10 -18.69 2.39
N ASN A 445 -38.20 -19.01 3.09
CA ASN A 445 -38.30 -18.87 4.55
C ASN A 445 -37.16 -19.56 5.30
N ARG A 446 -36.72 -20.74 4.86
CA ARG A 446 -35.58 -21.45 5.45
C ARG A 446 -34.26 -20.69 5.34
N ILE A 447 -34.03 -20.03 4.21
CA ILE A 447 -32.81 -19.23 3.99
C ILE A 447 -32.85 -18.00 4.91
N ILE A 448 -34.02 -17.40 5.06
CA ILE A 448 -34.24 -16.24 5.93
C ILE A 448 -33.96 -16.62 7.39
N GLU A 449 -34.59 -17.70 7.89
CA GLU A 449 -34.37 -18.23 9.24
C GLU A 449 -32.88 -18.49 9.53
N GLN A 450 -32.15 -19.02 8.54
CA GLN A 450 -30.73 -19.29 8.66
C GLN A 450 -29.90 -18.00 8.81
N PHE A 451 -30.16 -16.98 7.97
CA PHE A 451 -29.47 -15.70 8.07
C PHE A 451 -29.85 -14.91 9.33
N GLU A 452 -31.10 -15.01 9.78
CA GLU A 452 -31.53 -14.49 11.08
C GLU A 452 -30.76 -15.15 12.23
N GLY A 453 -30.50 -16.46 12.15
CA GLY A 453 -29.61 -17.16 13.07
C GLY A 453 -28.21 -16.53 13.17
N TYR A 454 -27.61 -16.16 12.04
CA TYR A 454 -26.31 -15.48 12.05
C TYR A 454 -26.36 -14.09 12.67
N LEU A 455 -27.44 -13.33 12.43
CA LEU A 455 -27.65 -12.03 13.07
C LEU A 455 -27.70 -12.17 14.59
N HIS A 456 -28.47 -13.14 15.09
CA HIS A 456 -28.57 -13.40 16.53
C HIS A 456 -27.24 -13.86 17.13
N LEU A 457 -26.47 -14.69 16.41
CA LEU A 457 -25.14 -15.11 16.83
C LEU A 457 -24.18 -13.93 16.96
N VAL A 458 -24.09 -13.08 15.93
CA VAL A 458 -23.21 -11.90 15.92
C VAL A 458 -23.57 -10.94 17.04
N ALA A 459 -24.86 -10.62 17.18
CA ALA A 459 -25.34 -9.75 18.26
C ALA A 459 -25.03 -10.36 19.64
N GLY A 460 -25.28 -11.66 19.82
CA GLY A 460 -25.01 -12.36 21.07
C GLY A 460 -23.52 -12.38 21.44
N MET A 461 -22.63 -12.63 20.48
CA MET A 461 -21.18 -12.66 20.73
C MET A 461 -20.61 -11.31 21.13
N ARG A 462 -21.11 -10.23 20.49
CA ARG A 462 -20.72 -8.86 20.81
C ARG A 462 -21.11 -8.43 22.23
N LEU A 463 -22.21 -8.94 22.77
CA LEU A 463 -22.60 -8.67 24.17
C LEU A 463 -21.55 -9.13 25.19
N TYR A 464 -20.67 -10.06 24.80
CA TYR A 464 -19.60 -10.60 25.64
C TYR A 464 -18.20 -10.25 25.10
N ASP A 465 -18.09 -9.18 24.30
CA ASP A 465 -16.83 -8.69 23.73
C ASP A 465 -16.03 -9.75 22.92
N ASN A 466 -16.71 -10.77 22.40
CA ASN A 466 -16.08 -11.81 21.57
C ASN A 466 -16.17 -11.45 20.09
N ASP A 467 -15.09 -11.73 19.34
CA ASP A 467 -15.08 -11.56 17.88
C ASP A 467 -16.01 -12.58 17.21
N PRO A 468 -17.08 -12.16 16.49
CA PRO A 468 -17.99 -13.07 15.83
C PRO A 468 -17.42 -13.71 14.54
N ARG A 469 -16.36 -13.14 13.94
CA ARG A 469 -15.87 -13.57 12.62
C ARG A 469 -15.50 -15.06 12.54
N PRO A 470 -14.87 -15.71 13.54
CA PRO A 470 -14.54 -17.12 13.47
C PRO A 470 -15.74 -18.06 13.51
N HIS A 471 -16.91 -17.58 13.95
CA HIS A 471 -18.08 -18.40 14.24
C HIS A 471 -19.19 -18.29 13.20
N ILE A 472 -19.08 -17.34 12.26
CA ILE A 472 -19.99 -17.19 11.13
C ILE A 472 -19.39 -17.83 9.87
N PRO A 473 -20.22 -18.37 8.96
CA PRO A 473 -19.73 -18.85 7.68
C PRO A 473 -19.22 -17.69 6.81
N TRP A 474 -18.17 -17.92 6.03
CA TRP A 474 -17.66 -16.95 5.03
C TRP A 474 -17.63 -17.52 3.62
N ALA A 475 -17.99 -18.79 3.46
CA ALA A 475 -17.91 -19.52 2.21
C ALA A 475 -19.22 -20.29 2.01
N PHE A 476 -19.92 -19.99 0.91
CA PHE A 476 -21.25 -20.51 0.61
C PHE A 476 -21.29 -21.19 -0.75
N ILE A 477 -22.12 -22.23 -0.87
CA ILE A 477 -22.49 -22.84 -2.14
C ILE A 477 -23.95 -22.56 -2.43
N PHE A 478 -24.22 -21.88 -3.53
CA PHE A 478 -25.56 -21.57 -4.00
C PHE A 478 -25.93 -22.50 -5.14
N LYS A 479 -26.76 -23.50 -4.86
CA LYS A 479 -27.14 -24.52 -5.85
C LYS A 479 -28.64 -24.52 -6.13
N GLY A 480 -29.02 -24.59 -7.40
CA GLY A 480 -30.43 -24.66 -7.81
C GLY A 480 -30.64 -24.29 -9.27
N PRO A 481 -31.88 -24.37 -9.79
CA PRO A 481 -32.20 -24.06 -11.18
C PRO A 481 -31.80 -22.62 -11.59
N PRO A 482 -31.67 -22.33 -12.90
CA PRO A 482 -31.44 -20.96 -13.36
C PRO A 482 -32.63 -20.07 -13.03
N GLY A 483 -32.38 -18.77 -12.83
CA GLY A 483 -33.45 -17.78 -12.58
C GLY A 483 -34.18 -17.93 -11.23
N THR A 484 -33.61 -18.65 -10.26
CA THR A 484 -34.13 -18.78 -8.89
C THR A 484 -33.61 -17.70 -7.93
N GLY A 485 -32.90 -16.69 -8.43
CA GLY A 485 -32.47 -15.54 -7.61
C GLY A 485 -31.14 -15.72 -6.86
N LYS A 486 -30.26 -16.65 -7.27
CA LYS A 486 -28.91 -16.83 -6.69
C LYS A 486 -28.11 -15.52 -6.60
N THR A 487 -27.95 -14.82 -7.72
CA THR A 487 -27.24 -13.53 -7.79
C THR A 487 -27.92 -12.44 -6.97
N SER A 488 -29.26 -12.39 -6.96
CA SER A 488 -30.02 -11.44 -6.15
C SER A 488 -29.84 -11.69 -4.65
N THR A 489 -29.74 -12.96 -4.24
CA THR A 489 -29.48 -13.35 -2.85
C THR A 489 -28.08 -12.96 -2.43
N ALA A 490 -27.08 -13.12 -3.30
CA ALA A 490 -25.70 -12.72 -3.01
C ALA A 490 -25.60 -11.22 -2.65
N ARG A 491 -26.35 -10.35 -3.33
CA ARG A 491 -26.44 -8.91 -2.99
C ARG A 491 -27.03 -8.67 -1.60
N LYS A 492 -28.04 -9.45 -1.22
CA LYS A 492 -28.62 -9.38 0.11
C LYS A 492 -27.65 -9.90 1.18
N VAL A 493 -26.88 -10.95 0.90
CA VAL A 493 -25.80 -11.42 1.78
C VAL A 493 -24.75 -10.34 1.97
N GLY A 494 -24.35 -9.64 0.90
CA GLY A 494 -23.44 -8.50 0.99
C GLY A 494 -23.96 -7.41 1.92
N ARG A 495 -25.21 -7.00 1.73
CA ARG A 495 -25.88 -6.04 2.61
C ARG A 495 -25.97 -6.54 4.06
N LEU A 496 -26.30 -7.81 4.27
CA LEU A 496 -26.39 -8.41 5.59
C LEU A 496 -25.04 -8.38 6.33
N TYR A 497 -23.96 -8.83 5.70
CA TYR A 497 -22.63 -8.83 6.32
C TYR A 497 -22.10 -7.41 6.52
N TYR A 498 -22.44 -6.48 5.63
CA TYR A 498 -22.14 -5.07 5.79
C TYR A 498 -22.91 -4.44 6.97
N ASP A 499 -24.20 -4.71 7.09
CA ASP A 499 -25.06 -4.23 8.18
C ASP A 499 -24.62 -4.84 9.54
N MET A 500 -24.14 -6.08 9.54
CA MET A 500 -23.48 -6.70 10.69
C MET A 500 -22.11 -6.09 11.00
N GLY A 501 -21.56 -5.22 10.17
CA GLY A 501 -20.22 -4.62 10.36
C GLY A 501 -19.06 -5.59 10.13
N LEU A 502 -19.28 -6.68 9.39
CA LEU A 502 -18.28 -7.71 9.09
C LEU A 502 -17.60 -7.48 7.74
N LEU A 503 -18.31 -6.87 6.79
CA LEU A 503 -17.75 -6.41 5.51
C LEU A 503 -17.59 -4.89 5.50
N SER A 504 -16.66 -4.43 4.67
CA SER A 504 -16.38 -3.00 4.48
C SER A 504 -17.40 -2.30 3.57
N THR A 505 -18.08 -3.06 2.70
CA THR A 505 -19.10 -2.58 1.76
C THR A 505 -20.12 -3.70 1.47
N GLU A 506 -21.32 -3.34 1.04
CA GLU A 506 -22.37 -4.28 0.57
C GLU A 506 -22.18 -4.76 -0.88
N GLU A 507 -21.14 -4.26 -1.56
CA GLU A 507 -20.85 -4.56 -2.97
C GLU A 507 -20.59 -6.05 -3.20
N VAL A 508 -21.09 -6.55 -4.34
CA VAL A 508 -20.86 -7.92 -4.81
C VAL A 508 -20.05 -7.88 -6.10
N VAL A 509 -18.86 -8.46 -6.06
CA VAL A 509 -18.00 -8.68 -7.22
C VAL A 509 -18.42 -9.99 -7.87
N THR A 510 -18.94 -9.92 -9.09
CA THR A 510 -19.33 -11.10 -9.87
C THR A 510 -18.23 -11.48 -10.84
N CYS A 511 -17.79 -12.73 -10.81
CA CYS A 511 -16.85 -13.29 -11.78
C CYS A 511 -17.31 -14.67 -12.25
N SER A 512 -16.72 -15.13 -13.34
CA SER A 512 -16.91 -16.45 -13.91
C SER A 512 -15.65 -17.30 -13.74
N VAL A 513 -15.75 -18.60 -13.98
CA VAL A 513 -14.59 -19.50 -13.97
C VAL A 513 -13.52 -19.08 -14.99
N SER A 514 -13.91 -18.45 -16.10
CA SER A 514 -12.97 -17.94 -17.10
C SER A 514 -12.09 -16.77 -16.60
N ASP A 515 -12.53 -16.07 -15.56
CA ASP A 515 -11.75 -15.00 -14.92
C ASP A 515 -10.69 -15.56 -13.96
N LEU A 516 -10.93 -16.76 -13.41
CA LEU A 516 -10.02 -17.46 -12.51
C LEU A 516 -8.94 -18.26 -13.26
N VAL A 517 -9.28 -18.80 -14.43
CA VAL A 517 -8.44 -19.79 -15.13
C VAL A 517 -7.55 -19.12 -16.19
N GLY A 518 -6.26 -19.47 -16.18
CA GLY A 518 -5.26 -19.01 -17.16
C GLY A 518 -5.47 -19.57 -18.56
N LYS A 519 -4.90 -18.91 -19.58
CA LYS A 519 -4.80 -19.51 -20.93
C LYS A 519 -3.43 -20.18 -21.13
N HIS A 520 -2.43 -19.77 -20.36
CA HIS A 520 -1.08 -20.31 -20.38
C HIS A 520 -0.66 -20.82 -18.98
N VAL A 521 0.35 -21.69 -18.96
CA VAL A 521 0.91 -22.27 -17.73
C VAL A 521 1.48 -21.18 -16.83
N GLY A 522 1.10 -21.18 -15.55
CA GLY A 522 1.55 -20.20 -14.55
C GLY A 522 0.74 -18.90 -14.49
N GLU A 523 -0.30 -18.75 -15.31
CA GLU A 523 -1.21 -17.59 -15.23
C GLU A 523 -2.35 -17.78 -14.22
N THR A 524 -2.74 -19.02 -13.94
CA THR A 524 -3.94 -19.33 -13.16
C THR A 524 -3.81 -18.87 -11.71
N GLY A 525 -2.75 -19.24 -11.00
CA GLY A 525 -2.55 -18.82 -9.60
C GLY A 525 -2.69 -17.29 -9.41
N PRO A 526 -1.93 -16.47 -10.16
CA PRO A 526 -2.05 -15.01 -10.11
C PRO A 526 -3.45 -14.46 -10.43
N LYS A 527 -4.18 -15.07 -11.37
CA LYS A 527 -5.57 -14.67 -11.67
C LYS A 527 -6.52 -14.94 -10.51
N VAL A 528 -6.39 -16.11 -9.87
CA VAL A 528 -7.17 -16.44 -8.67
C VAL A 528 -6.88 -15.43 -7.57
N LEU A 529 -5.60 -15.16 -7.29
CA LEU A 529 -5.20 -14.18 -6.29
C LEU A 529 -5.74 -12.78 -6.61
N ASN A 530 -5.58 -12.29 -7.84
CA ASN A 530 -6.12 -10.99 -8.26
C ASN A 530 -7.65 -10.92 -8.10
N THR A 531 -8.36 -12.00 -8.43
CA THR A 531 -9.82 -12.07 -8.26
C THR A 531 -10.20 -12.02 -6.77
N LEU A 532 -9.48 -12.75 -5.92
CA LEU A 532 -9.67 -12.68 -4.47
C LEU A 532 -9.39 -11.27 -3.93
N GLU A 533 -8.33 -10.61 -4.39
CA GLU A 533 -8.01 -9.23 -4.04
C GLU A 533 -9.13 -8.24 -4.38
N THR A 534 -9.86 -8.47 -5.48
CA THR A 534 -11.03 -7.64 -5.79
C THR A 534 -12.21 -7.86 -4.86
N GLY A 535 -12.34 -9.08 -4.30
CA GLY A 535 -13.42 -9.46 -3.39
C GLY A 535 -13.12 -9.20 -1.92
N LEU A 536 -11.89 -8.85 -1.55
CA LEU A 536 -11.51 -8.53 -0.17
C LEU A 536 -12.35 -7.39 0.42
N GLY A 537 -12.93 -7.62 1.59
CA GLY A 537 -13.86 -6.71 2.26
C GLY A 537 -15.26 -6.64 1.62
N LYS A 538 -15.55 -7.50 0.63
CA LYS A 538 -16.79 -7.57 -0.16
C LYS A 538 -17.32 -9.01 -0.25
N VAL A 539 -18.36 -9.21 -1.05
CA VAL A 539 -18.78 -10.54 -1.52
C VAL A 539 -18.16 -10.84 -2.89
N LEU A 540 -17.46 -11.96 -3.02
CA LEU A 540 -17.03 -12.54 -4.28
C LEU A 540 -18.01 -13.63 -4.71
N PHE A 541 -18.74 -13.37 -5.80
CA PHE A 541 -19.72 -14.29 -6.38
C PHE A 541 -19.16 -14.91 -7.66
N ILE A 542 -18.82 -16.19 -7.60
CA ILE A 542 -18.33 -16.98 -8.73
C ILE A 542 -19.53 -17.72 -9.35
N ASP A 543 -19.99 -17.24 -10.50
CA ASP A 543 -21.09 -17.87 -11.23
C ASP A 543 -20.60 -19.06 -12.07
N GLU A 544 -21.48 -20.03 -12.27
CA GLU A 544 -21.20 -21.27 -12.99
C GLU A 544 -19.96 -22.03 -12.45
N GLY A 545 -19.78 -22.02 -11.12
CA GLY A 545 -18.63 -22.60 -10.43
C GLY A 545 -18.41 -24.08 -10.72
N TYR A 546 -19.46 -24.81 -11.12
CA TYR A 546 -19.38 -26.22 -11.54
C TYR A 546 -18.42 -26.45 -12.72
N ARG A 547 -18.11 -25.43 -13.53
CA ARG A 547 -17.10 -25.53 -14.61
C ARG A 547 -15.68 -25.81 -14.10
N LEU A 548 -15.42 -25.60 -12.80
CA LEU A 548 -14.16 -26.01 -12.18
C LEU A 548 -14.05 -27.53 -12.02
N ALA A 549 -15.13 -28.29 -12.22
CA ALA A 549 -15.13 -29.74 -12.06
C ALA A 549 -14.40 -30.48 -13.18
N ASP A 550 -14.11 -29.83 -14.30
CA ASP A 550 -13.34 -30.44 -15.39
C ASP A 550 -11.88 -30.67 -14.93
N ASP A 551 -11.36 -31.87 -15.18
CA ASP A 551 -10.00 -32.33 -14.82
C ASP A 551 -8.85 -31.64 -15.59
N SER A 552 -9.06 -30.45 -16.11
CA SER A 552 -8.00 -29.67 -16.74
C SER A 552 -6.94 -29.26 -15.70
N LYS A 553 -5.66 -29.34 -16.07
CA LYS A 553 -4.54 -28.94 -15.17
C LYS A 553 -4.73 -27.52 -14.62
N PHE A 554 -5.29 -26.63 -15.43
CA PHE A 554 -5.55 -25.25 -15.03
C PHE A 554 -6.70 -25.14 -14.01
N ASN A 555 -7.77 -25.93 -14.11
CA ASN A 555 -8.83 -25.91 -13.11
C ASN A 555 -8.38 -26.48 -11.77
N VAL A 556 -7.59 -27.56 -11.79
CA VAL A 556 -7.00 -28.15 -10.58
C VAL A 556 -6.09 -27.12 -9.87
N GLU A 557 -5.25 -26.41 -10.64
CA GLU A 557 -4.42 -25.31 -10.14
C GLU A 557 -5.29 -24.19 -9.54
N ALA A 558 -6.37 -23.78 -10.23
CA ALA A 558 -7.26 -22.73 -9.76
C ALA A 558 -7.94 -23.08 -8.43
N ILE A 559 -8.41 -24.32 -8.29
CA ILE A 559 -9.02 -24.79 -7.04
C ILE A 559 -7.98 -24.86 -5.92
N GLY A 560 -6.78 -25.38 -6.21
CA GLY A 560 -5.67 -25.45 -5.26
C GLY A 560 -5.35 -24.06 -4.70
N GLU A 561 -5.11 -23.09 -5.57
CA GLU A 561 -4.81 -21.71 -5.18
C GLU A 561 -5.96 -21.07 -4.40
N LEU A 562 -7.22 -21.29 -4.83
CA LEU A 562 -8.39 -20.75 -4.13
C LEU A 562 -8.49 -21.29 -2.71
N VAL A 563 -8.35 -22.61 -2.53
CA VAL A 563 -8.41 -23.27 -1.23
C VAL A 563 -7.25 -22.84 -0.34
N ASP A 564 -6.05 -22.74 -0.88
CA ASP A 564 -4.86 -22.31 -0.14
C ASP A 564 -4.99 -20.84 0.29
N ALA A 565 -5.42 -19.96 -0.60
CA ALA A 565 -5.65 -18.55 -0.30
C ALA A 565 -6.70 -18.37 0.80
N MET A 566 -7.79 -19.14 0.79
CA MET A 566 -8.82 -19.11 1.86
C MET A 566 -8.27 -19.43 3.26
N THR A 567 -7.10 -20.08 3.37
CA THR A 567 -6.46 -20.35 4.67
C THR A 567 -5.57 -19.21 5.16
N GLN A 568 -5.10 -18.34 4.25
CA GLN A 568 -4.18 -17.25 4.59
C GLN A 568 -4.90 -16.18 5.40
N VAL A 569 -4.23 -15.65 6.43
CA VAL A 569 -4.74 -14.58 7.32
C VAL A 569 -5.28 -13.37 6.53
N ARG A 570 -4.72 -13.11 5.34
CA ARG A 570 -5.14 -12.04 4.46
C ARG A 570 -6.58 -12.19 3.95
N TYR A 571 -6.99 -13.39 3.54
CA TYR A 571 -8.30 -13.62 2.92
C TYR A 571 -9.30 -14.25 3.89
N ARG A 572 -8.82 -15.06 4.83
CA ARG A 572 -9.65 -15.76 5.80
C ARG A 572 -10.49 -14.77 6.63
N ASN A 573 -11.80 -14.98 6.64
CA ASN A 573 -12.78 -14.17 7.39
C ASN A 573 -12.77 -12.67 7.05
N ASN A 574 -12.24 -12.29 5.88
CA ASN A 574 -12.18 -10.89 5.42
C ASN A 574 -12.99 -10.67 4.13
N MET A 575 -13.65 -11.71 3.59
CA MET A 575 -14.54 -11.63 2.43
C MET A 575 -15.50 -12.82 2.41
N VAL A 576 -16.67 -12.63 1.80
CA VAL A 576 -17.62 -13.73 1.59
C VAL A 576 -17.41 -14.32 0.19
N ILE A 577 -17.17 -15.62 0.09
CA ILE A 577 -17.02 -16.31 -1.20
C ILE A 577 -18.26 -17.15 -1.47
N ILE A 578 -18.88 -16.98 -2.63
CA ILE A 578 -20.08 -17.70 -3.04
C ILE A 578 -19.80 -18.42 -4.36
N LEU A 579 -19.84 -19.76 -4.35
CA LEU A 579 -19.83 -20.57 -5.57
C LEU A 579 -21.27 -20.87 -5.98
N ALA A 580 -21.68 -20.43 -7.17
CA ALA A 580 -23.04 -20.63 -7.67
C ALA A 580 -23.10 -21.60 -8.86
N GLY A 581 -24.14 -22.43 -8.92
CA GLY A 581 -24.33 -23.36 -10.02
C GLY A 581 -25.65 -24.13 -9.97
N TYR A 582 -25.74 -25.13 -10.86
CA TYR A 582 -26.85 -26.08 -10.89
C TYR A 582 -26.65 -27.21 -9.87
N THR A 583 -27.74 -27.79 -9.39
CA THR A 583 -27.70 -28.70 -8.21
C THR A 583 -26.84 -29.93 -8.43
N ALA A 584 -27.04 -30.66 -9.52
CA ALA A 584 -26.33 -31.92 -9.76
C ALA A 584 -24.84 -31.70 -10.06
N GLU A 585 -24.54 -30.64 -10.80
CA GLU A 585 -23.22 -30.27 -11.27
C GLU A 585 -22.35 -29.73 -10.12
N MET A 586 -22.94 -28.94 -9.21
CA MET A 586 -22.24 -28.51 -7.99
C MET A 586 -22.01 -29.68 -7.03
N GLU A 587 -22.93 -30.65 -6.96
CA GLU A 587 -22.72 -31.87 -6.16
C GLU A 587 -21.57 -32.71 -6.72
N PHE A 588 -21.50 -32.84 -8.05
CA PHE A 588 -20.37 -33.48 -8.71
C PHE A 588 -19.04 -32.78 -8.43
N LEU A 589 -18.98 -31.44 -8.55
CA LEU A 589 -17.78 -30.64 -8.21
C LEU A 589 -17.28 -30.94 -6.79
N LEU A 590 -18.19 -31.00 -5.81
CA LEU A 590 -17.84 -31.26 -4.40
C LEU A 590 -17.42 -32.70 -4.12
N GLN A 591 -17.86 -33.64 -4.94
CA GLN A 591 -17.41 -35.04 -4.86
C GLN A 591 -15.99 -35.17 -5.41
N VAL A 592 -15.70 -34.51 -6.53
CA VAL A 592 -14.38 -34.55 -7.19
C VAL A 592 -13.33 -33.82 -6.37
N ASN A 593 -13.68 -32.73 -5.68
CA ASN A 593 -12.72 -31.93 -4.91
C ASN A 593 -13.05 -31.85 -3.40
N PRO A 594 -12.43 -32.72 -2.58
CA PRO A 594 -12.58 -32.69 -1.11
C PRO A 594 -12.11 -31.38 -0.46
N GLY A 595 -11.16 -30.68 -1.09
CA GLY A 595 -10.67 -29.37 -0.66
C GLY A 595 -11.81 -28.36 -0.60
N LEU A 596 -12.52 -28.17 -1.72
CA LEU A 596 -13.69 -27.30 -1.78
C LEU A 596 -14.78 -27.73 -0.78
N ARG A 597 -15.10 -29.03 -0.71
CA ARG A 597 -16.13 -29.53 0.21
C ARG A 597 -15.86 -29.17 1.67
N SER A 598 -14.59 -29.22 2.08
CA SER A 598 -14.21 -28.89 3.45
C SER A 598 -14.22 -27.37 3.72
N ARG A 599 -13.97 -26.52 2.73
CA ARG A 599 -13.87 -25.06 2.91
C ARG A 599 -15.18 -24.33 2.63
N PHE A 600 -16.13 -24.99 1.97
CA PHE A 600 -17.49 -24.51 1.71
C PHE A 600 -18.53 -25.42 2.40
N PRO A 601 -18.57 -25.44 3.75
CA PRO A 601 -19.52 -26.29 4.48
C PRO A 601 -20.97 -25.83 4.29
N GLU A 602 -21.17 -24.53 4.04
CA GLU A 602 -22.49 -23.91 4.04
C GLU A 602 -23.15 -23.99 2.65
N GLN A 603 -24.30 -24.66 2.55
CA GLN A 603 -24.97 -24.91 1.27
C GLN A 603 -26.40 -24.37 1.28
N ILE A 604 -26.66 -23.43 0.37
CA ILE A 604 -27.98 -22.85 0.15
C ILE A 604 -28.62 -23.46 -1.10
N ILE A 605 -29.74 -24.14 -0.88
CA ILE A 605 -30.49 -24.82 -1.95
C ILE A 605 -31.66 -23.94 -2.39
N PHE A 606 -31.61 -23.50 -3.65
CA PHE A 606 -32.64 -22.70 -4.28
C PHE A 606 -33.66 -23.61 -4.97
N GLN A 607 -34.90 -23.59 -4.47
CA GLN A 607 -35.99 -24.36 -5.06
C GLN A 607 -36.57 -23.62 -6.29
N PRO A 608 -37.16 -24.37 -7.25
CA PRO A 608 -37.97 -23.75 -8.32
C PRO A 608 -39.07 -22.88 -7.72
N MET A 609 -39.43 -21.79 -8.41
CA MET A 609 -40.50 -20.91 -7.94
C MET A 609 -41.84 -21.66 -7.92
N SER A 610 -42.62 -21.49 -6.85
CA SER A 610 -43.97 -22.02 -6.76
C SER A 610 -44.89 -21.35 -7.79
N SER A 611 -45.97 -22.02 -8.19
CA SER A 611 -46.96 -21.46 -9.12
C SER A 611 -47.53 -20.11 -8.66
N HIS A 612 -47.71 -19.95 -7.35
CA HIS A 612 -48.14 -18.69 -6.73
C HIS A 612 -47.07 -17.60 -6.85
N ALA A 613 -45.80 -17.95 -6.60
CA ALA A 613 -44.67 -17.04 -6.77
C ALA A 613 -44.50 -16.61 -8.24
N CYS A 614 -44.66 -17.54 -9.20
CA CYS A 614 -44.62 -17.24 -10.63
C CYS A 614 -45.66 -16.20 -11.05
N LEU A 615 -46.92 -16.34 -10.60
CA LEU A 615 -47.97 -15.36 -10.93
C LEU A 615 -47.71 -14.00 -10.25
N LYS A 616 -47.22 -13.99 -9.01
CA LYS A 616 -46.86 -12.74 -8.32
C LYS A 616 -45.72 -12.02 -9.03
N HIS A 617 -44.66 -12.76 -9.40
CA HIS A 617 -43.54 -12.21 -10.17
C HIS A 617 -43.98 -11.70 -11.54
N LEU A 618 -44.85 -12.44 -12.24
CA LEU A 618 -45.43 -12.01 -13.51
C LEU A 618 -46.17 -10.68 -13.37
N ARG A 619 -47.00 -10.53 -12.33
CA ARG A 619 -47.70 -9.26 -12.06
C ARG A 619 -46.72 -8.12 -11.82
N GLN A 620 -45.68 -8.34 -11.03
CA GLN A 620 -44.65 -7.33 -10.75
C GLN A 620 -43.93 -6.89 -12.02
N GLU A 621 -43.55 -7.82 -12.90
CA GLU A 621 -42.88 -7.50 -14.17
C GLU A 621 -43.77 -6.69 -15.12
N VAL A 622 -45.05 -7.06 -15.24
CA VAL A 622 -46.02 -6.36 -16.09
C VAL A 622 -46.34 -4.96 -15.51
N GLN A 623 -46.39 -4.84 -14.19
CA GLN A 623 -46.67 -3.58 -13.49
C GLN A 623 -45.56 -2.53 -13.64
N LYS A 624 -44.32 -2.92 -13.99
CA LYS A 624 -43.24 -1.97 -14.31
C LYS A 624 -43.62 -0.98 -15.43
N LEU A 625 -44.50 -1.40 -16.34
CA LEU A 625 -45.03 -0.55 -17.41
C LEU A 625 -46.43 0.02 -17.10
N LYS A 626 -46.84 -0.01 -15.83
CA LYS A 626 -48.17 0.42 -15.35
C LYS A 626 -49.32 -0.37 -15.99
N ILE A 627 -49.07 -1.63 -16.35
CA ILE A 627 -50.08 -2.57 -16.83
C ILE A 627 -50.46 -3.49 -15.66
N ASP A 628 -51.75 -3.70 -15.44
CA ASP A 628 -52.24 -4.63 -14.42
C ASP A 628 -52.88 -5.88 -15.06
N ILE A 629 -52.76 -7.01 -14.36
CA ILE A 629 -53.48 -8.24 -14.68
C ILE A 629 -54.79 -8.20 -13.88
N VAL A 630 -55.91 -8.02 -14.59
CA VAL A 630 -57.24 -7.90 -14.00
C VAL A 630 -57.72 -9.27 -13.56
N VAL A 631 -58.22 -9.33 -12.32
CA VAL A 631 -58.86 -10.52 -11.76
C VAL A 631 -60.19 -10.11 -11.17
N VAL A 632 -61.27 -10.70 -11.69
CA VAL A 632 -62.64 -10.49 -11.25
C VAL A 632 -62.99 -11.52 -10.18
N LYS A 633 -63.05 -11.08 -8.91
CA LYS A 633 -63.43 -11.93 -7.77
C LYS A 633 -64.78 -12.62 -8.04
N GLY A 634 -64.84 -13.94 -7.90
CA GLY A 634 -66.03 -14.78 -8.10
C GLY A 634 -66.19 -15.40 -9.49
N SER A 635 -65.69 -14.76 -10.57
CA SER A 635 -65.81 -15.30 -11.94
C SER A 635 -64.53 -15.96 -12.46
N ASP A 636 -63.37 -15.61 -11.90
CA ASP A 636 -62.06 -15.99 -12.42
C ASP A 636 -61.35 -17.09 -11.61
N GLU A 637 -62.01 -17.69 -10.62
CA GLU A 637 -61.39 -18.71 -9.74
C GLU A 637 -60.91 -19.95 -10.53
N GLU A 638 -61.72 -20.45 -11.46
CA GLU A 638 -61.34 -21.57 -12.34
C GLU A 638 -60.17 -21.22 -13.28
N LYS A 639 -60.11 -19.95 -13.73
CA LYS A 639 -59.03 -19.45 -14.60
C LYS A 639 -57.74 -19.32 -13.81
N LEU A 640 -57.79 -18.83 -12.57
CA LEU A 640 -56.64 -18.78 -11.68
C LEU A 640 -56.07 -20.18 -11.39
N ASP A 641 -56.93 -21.16 -11.11
CA ASP A 641 -56.47 -22.54 -10.93
C ASP A 641 -55.80 -23.09 -12.20
N THR A 642 -56.36 -22.76 -13.38
CA THR A 642 -55.77 -23.12 -14.67
C THR A 642 -54.38 -22.48 -14.86
N VAL A 643 -54.21 -21.20 -14.52
CA VAL A 643 -52.91 -20.51 -14.55
C VAL A 643 -51.90 -21.19 -13.64
N TYR A 644 -52.29 -21.56 -12.41
CA TYR A 644 -51.43 -22.26 -11.47
C TYR A 644 -51.05 -23.66 -11.97
N ARG A 645 -52.00 -24.38 -12.55
CA ARG A 645 -51.78 -25.71 -13.13
C ARG A 645 -50.81 -25.65 -14.31
N LEU A 646 -50.93 -24.64 -15.18
CA LEU A 646 -50.02 -24.42 -16.30
C LEU A 646 -48.61 -24.06 -15.83
N PHE A 647 -48.46 -23.20 -14.81
CA PHE A 647 -47.15 -22.97 -14.21
C PHE A 647 -46.55 -24.23 -13.59
N ARG A 648 -47.37 -25.10 -12.96
CA ARG A 648 -46.89 -26.38 -12.42
C ARG A 648 -46.40 -27.29 -13.55
N LYS A 649 -47.12 -27.38 -14.68
CA LYS A 649 -46.68 -28.14 -15.87
C LYS A 649 -45.41 -27.58 -16.48
N LEU A 650 -45.32 -26.25 -16.64
CA LEU A 650 -44.11 -25.58 -17.11
C LEU A 650 -42.92 -25.84 -16.18
N GLY A 651 -43.14 -25.84 -14.87
CA GLY A 651 -42.14 -26.19 -13.86
C GLY A 651 -41.59 -27.62 -13.96
N GLN A 652 -42.29 -28.53 -14.64
CA GLN A 652 -41.85 -29.90 -14.89
C GLN A 652 -41.12 -30.06 -16.24
N THR A 653 -41.10 -29.03 -17.09
CA THR A 653 -40.40 -29.09 -18.38
C THR A 653 -38.88 -29.06 -18.22
N ARG A 654 -38.16 -29.78 -19.09
CA ARG A 654 -36.70 -29.67 -19.19
C ARG A 654 -36.35 -28.22 -19.58
N GLY A 655 -35.46 -27.58 -18.83
CA GLY A 655 -35.04 -26.20 -19.08
C GLY A 655 -35.89 -25.10 -18.43
N TRP A 656 -36.81 -25.42 -17.51
CA TRP A 656 -37.52 -24.39 -16.73
C TRP A 656 -36.57 -23.55 -15.86
N ALA A 657 -36.40 -22.28 -16.24
CA ALA A 657 -35.53 -21.30 -15.62
C ALA A 657 -36.28 -20.34 -14.68
N SER A 658 -37.44 -20.77 -14.15
CA SER A 658 -38.25 -20.04 -13.16
C SER A 658 -38.40 -18.54 -13.49
N GLY A 659 -37.66 -17.65 -12.82
CA GLY A 659 -37.75 -16.19 -13.01
C GLY A 659 -37.55 -15.74 -14.46
N ARG A 660 -36.55 -16.28 -15.16
CA ARG A 660 -36.24 -15.91 -16.55
C ARG A 660 -37.37 -16.28 -17.51
N ASP A 661 -38.02 -17.41 -17.26
CA ASP A 661 -39.15 -17.87 -18.07
C ASP A 661 -40.39 -17.03 -17.79
N VAL A 662 -40.62 -16.66 -16.53
CA VAL A 662 -41.69 -15.71 -16.17
C VAL A 662 -41.47 -14.34 -16.80
N GLU A 663 -40.24 -13.83 -16.84
CA GLU A 663 -39.90 -12.59 -17.55
C GLU A 663 -40.15 -12.71 -19.06
N THR A 664 -39.79 -13.84 -19.66
CA THR A 664 -40.06 -14.11 -21.08
C THR A 664 -41.56 -14.13 -21.34
N LEU A 665 -42.34 -14.76 -20.47
CA LEU A 665 -43.79 -14.77 -20.52
C LEU A 665 -44.38 -13.36 -20.34
N ALA A 666 -43.82 -12.56 -19.43
CA ALA A 666 -44.19 -11.16 -19.24
C ALA A 666 -43.95 -10.34 -20.51
N LYS A 667 -42.80 -10.49 -21.17
CA LYS A 667 -42.48 -9.82 -22.45
C LYS A 667 -43.49 -10.18 -23.54
N THR A 668 -43.87 -11.46 -23.63
CA THR A 668 -44.90 -11.92 -24.58
C THR A 668 -46.25 -11.27 -24.30
N ILE A 669 -46.68 -11.25 -23.04
CA ILE A 669 -47.94 -10.63 -22.61
C ILE A 669 -47.93 -9.12 -22.88
N ILE A 670 -46.88 -8.41 -22.47
CA ILE A 670 -46.70 -6.98 -22.72
C ILE A 670 -46.72 -6.70 -24.22
N GLY A 671 -45.99 -7.49 -25.01
CA GLY A 671 -45.95 -7.37 -26.46
C GLY A 671 -47.32 -7.54 -27.10
N ASN A 672 -48.12 -8.49 -26.62
CA ASN A 672 -49.49 -8.70 -27.10
C ASN A 672 -50.43 -7.55 -26.71
N ALA A 673 -50.33 -7.03 -25.48
CA ALA A 673 -51.10 -5.88 -25.02
C ALA A 673 -50.82 -4.63 -25.89
N TYR A 674 -49.55 -4.34 -26.17
CA TYR A 674 -49.17 -3.22 -27.04
C TYR A 674 -49.53 -3.45 -28.52
N LYS A 675 -49.43 -4.69 -29.04
CA LYS A 675 -49.90 -5.02 -30.40
C LYS A 675 -51.41 -4.76 -30.53
N ARG A 676 -52.20 -5.11 -29.51
CA ARG A 676 -53.65 -4.83 -29.44
C ARG A 676 -53.91 -3.33 -29.49
N ALA A 677 -53.24 -2.54 -28.64
CA ALA A 677 -53.37 -1.08 -28.62
C ALA A 677 -52.89 -0.42 -29.94
N GLY A 678 -51.82 -0.95 -30.56
CA GLY A 678 -51.29 -0.45 -31.82
C GLY A 678 -52.24 -0.64 -33.01
N ARG A 679 -52.99 -1.76 -33.03
CA ARG A 679 -54.01 -2.03 -34.07
C ARG A 679 -55.16 -1.02 -34.07
N THR A 680 -55.49 -0.46 -32.90
CA THR A 680 -56.56 0.54 -32.76
C THR A 680 -56.19 1.96 -33.21
N LYS A 681 -54.91 2.25 -33.50
CA LYS A 681 -54.37 3.56 -33.96
C LYS A 681 -54.79 4.80 -33.16
N LYS A 682 -55.41 4.64 -31.98
CA LYS A 682 -55.76 5.70 -31.04
C LYS A 682 -54.96 5.51 -29.75
N ARG A 683 -54.53 6.63 -29.14
CA ARG A 683 -53.94 6.61 -27.81
C ARG A 683 -55.06 6.35 -26.81
N LEU A 684 -55.18 5.10 -26.38
CA LEU A 684 -56.16 4.68 -25.39
C LEU A 684 -55.62 4.99 -23.97
N ASP A 685 -56.53 5.15 -23.00
CA ASP A 685 -56.19 5.31 -21.58
C ASP A 685 -55.49 4.06 -21.01
N THR A 686 -54.74 4.21 -19.92
CA THR A 686 -53.98 3.12 -19.30
C THR A 686 -54.87 1.95 -18.87
N SER A 687 -56.16 2.19 -18.65
CA SER A 687 -57.18 1.17 -18.38
C SER A 687 -57.42 0.20 -19.54
N SER A 688 -57.16 0.59 -20.80
CA SER A 688 -57.32 -0.30 -21.96
C SER A 688 -56.16 -1.25 -22.18
N LEU A 689 -55.00 -0.96 -21.55
CA LEU A 689 -53.79 -1.77 -21.65
C LEU A 689 -53.79 -2.94 -20.64
N GLN A 690 -54.83 -3.05 -19.82
CA GLN A 690 -55.02 -4.13 -18.87
C GLN A 690 -55.01 -5.51 -19.55
N VAL A 691 -54.47 -6.49 -18.84
CA VAL A 691 -54.31 -7.87 -19.29
C VAL A 691 -55.32 -8.76 -18.57
N THR A 692 -56.01 -9.63 -19.29
CA THR A 692 -56.95 -10.60 -18.69
C THR A 692 -56.25 -11.92 -18.36
N LEU A 693 -56.82 -12.73 -17.46
CA LEU A 693 -56.29 -14.07 -17.17
C LEU A 693 -56.31 -15.00 -18.40
N ASP A 694 -57.25 -14.80 -19.33
CA ASP A 694 -57.29 -15.57 -20.58
C ASP A 694 -56.06 -15.28 -21.45
N GLU A 695 -55.63 -14.02 -21.55
CA GLU A 695 -54.38 -13.64 -22.24
C GLU A 695 -53.15 -14.26 -21.55
N VAL A 696 -53.16 -14.38 -20.22
CA VAL A 696 -52.10 -15.07 -19.46
C VAL A 696 -52.09 -16.56 -19.77
N ILE A 697 -53.25 -17.22 -19.75
CA ILE A 697 -53.41 -18.65 -20.05
C ILE A 697 -52.93 -18.95 -21.47
N GLU A 698 -53.30 -18.14 -22.46
CA GLU A 698 -52.87 -18.32 -23.85
C GLU A 698 -51.35 -18.16 -24.01
N ALA A 699 -50.74 -17.17 -23.33
CA ALA A 699 -49.28 -17.03 -23.33
C ALA A 699 -48.58 -18.24 -22.68
N GLN A 700 -49.12 -18.77 -21.57
CA GLN A 700 -48.60 -19.98 -20.91
C GLN A 700 -48.73 -21.23 -21.78
N LYS A 701 -49.87 -21.42 -22.45
CA LYS A 701 -50.08 -22.52 -23.40
C LYS A 701 -49.11 -22.43 -24.57
N GLY A 702 -48.91 -21.23 -25.12
CA GLY A 702 -47.95 -20.99 -26.21
C GLY A 702 -46.53 -21.38 -25.83
N MET A 703 -46.06 -20.93 -24.65
CA MET A 703 -44.74 -21.31 -24.14
C MET A 703 -44.63 -22.81 -23.85
N LEU A 704 -45.69 -23.43 -23.32
CA LEU A 704 -45.71 -24.87 -23.05
C LEU A 704 -45.67 -25.69 -24.34
N ALA A 705 -46.41 -25.27 -25.37
CA ALA A 705 -46.43 -25.91 -26.68
C ALA A 705 -45.08 -25.81 -27.40
N GLU A 706 -44.43 -24.64 -27.37
CA GLU A 706 -43.08 -24.44 -27.93
C GLU A 706 -42.05 -25.37 -27.28
N ARG A 707 -42.17 -25.61 -25.98
CA ARG A 707 -41.28 -26.52 -25.25
C ARG A 707 -41.57 -27.99 -25.50
N LEU A 708 -42.84 -28.38 -25.62
CA LEU A 708 -43.20 -29.76 -25.92
C LEU A 708 -42.91 -30.13 -27.38
N GLY A 709 -43.04 -29.19 -28.32
CA GLY A 709 -42.70 -29.39 -29.73
C GLY A 709 -41.20 -29.50 -30.00
N ARG A 710 -40.35 -28.84 -29.21
CA ARG A 710 -38.88 -29.03 -29.29
C ARG A 710 -38.42 -30.41 -28.81
N VAL A 711 -39.18 -31.05 -27.91
CA VAL A 711 -38.87 -32.39 -27.40
C VAL A 711 -39.17 -33.48 -28.46
N SER A 712 -40.12 -33.26 -29.38
CA SER A 712 -40.36 -34.19 -30.48
C SER A 712 -39.26 -34.14 -31.55
N ASP A 713 -38.72 -32.96 -31.84
CA ASP A 713 -37.67 -32.80 -32.85
C ASP A 713 -36.30 -33.31 -32.36
N GLU A 714 -35.98 -33.21 -31.06
CA GLU A 714 -34.72 -33.73 -30.47
C GLU A 714 -34.70 -35.27 -30.29
N THR A 715 -35.80 -35.97 -30.55
CA THR A 715 -35.86 -37.45 -30.53
C THR A 715 -35.78 -38.10 -31.91
N GLU A 716 -35.67 -37.30 -32.99
CA GLU A 716 -35.45 -37.79 -34.36
C GLU A 716 -33.99 -37.61 -34.87
N GLU A 717 -33.07 -37.10 -34.03
CA GLU A 717 -31.60 -37.22 -34.20
C GLU A 717 -31.01 -38.24 -33.21
#